data_AF-A0A0F9TBW8-F1
#
_entry.id   AF-A0A0F9TBW8-F1
#
_cell.length_a   1.000
_cell.length_b   1.000
_cell.length_c   1.000
_cell.angle_alpha   90.00
_cell.angle_beta   90.00
_cell.angle_gamma   90.00
#
_symmetry.space_group_name_H-M   'P 1'
#
loop_
_entity.id
_entity.type
_entity.pdbx_description
1 polymer ?
#
loop_
_entity_poly.entity_id
_entity_poly.type
_entity_poly.pdbx_seq_one_letter_code
_entity_poly.pdbx_strand_id
1 'polypeptide(L)'
;MVVKKKIKAYGYDAEFERIIAVMSATNPRFYGRVGSSIDARGLRVDEVKLVLKAVAAIAKKIGKGPTHESVVIQRIRRWVHQGKETQEDLDEVIDLFLDAPELPTEEEVVGEVAPMLKRRMQAEAVRLAMDEYAKHGDMGPVVKIINQAVSLGEQDSSLGMRLGPSALKEIKRLRQLDRLPINIPELDAALGGGLPRGCINIWLGGENSGKCHAKGQGILMYSGATKKVEDIAVGDLVCGPDGPKQVLSLARGHDQMYDIVPKRGSSWRVNAAHLLTIVDNKTGVIKDVSVQDYLEWSGATQRRHYLLRSGAMFAPRKEPLLLDPYILGVILGDGSTLDKSVTVTTADPEIVAELQGCADENGLRLSIRAERGLATTYGLAGTAGKKNPVAAALETYGVRFKNSGSKFIPEEYKRAEAWIRRDVLAGLIDTDGSCAGYSYDYISKSEQLTKDVVFLARSIGLSATWGSTKKRCQTGAVGTYYRAYISGQISRVPCRVLRKRVLPLPRFTAAGKRTRDPLVTGFSVIRVGTEDYYGFNLGGDGRYLLDDFTVTHNSMALSHVVANTVSLGYCAVAATLELSEAAWQARVIANLLEYPINEIMEGDQKGLARRLRKKKIGPLWVKDFPPKLTTILDIWRWVIEVEEYEGIPVDLVAIDYINKIKSHDRTDKSQYEGQGTAIETYRHLIAETGKWGHTAGQAQRRTVRDRKRRIEGQDVAESMHLVRVPDLGISLNPDDETGEVTYYIARNRNGPKGITVGPIPHDFACGSMTYGA
;
A
#
# COMPACT_ATOMS: atom_id res chain seq x y z
N MET A 1 45.19 -33.64 21.29
CA MET A 1 44.49 -34.77 21.93
C MET A 1 43.00 -34.46 22.00
N VAL A 2 42.18 -35.11 21.17
CA VAL A 2 40.72 -34.96 21.23
C VAL A 2 40.24 -35.72 22.48
N VAL A 3 39.90 -35.00 23.55
CA VAL A 3 39.27 -35.59 24.73
C VAL A 3 37.94 -36.22 24.27
N LYS A 4 37.88 -37.55 24.17
CA LYS A 4 36.62 -38.29 23.98
C LYS A 4 35.74 -37.97 25.20
N LYS A 5 34.83 -37.01 25.06
CA LYS A 5 33.90 -36.58 26.12
C LYS A 5 33.06 -37.77 26.58
N LYS A 6 33.19 -38.17 27.86
CA LYS A 6 32.34 -39.18 28.50
C LYS A 6 30.90 -38.66 28.55
N ILE A 7 29.96 -39.40 27.98
CA ILE A 7 28.53 -39.12 28.05
C ILE A 7 27.96 -39.80 29.30
N LYS A 8 27.08 -39.12 30.04
CA LYS A 8 26.42 -39.69 31.22
C LYS A 8 25.53 -40.87 30.77
N ALA A 9 25.42 -41.94 31.54
CA ALA A 9 24.52 -43.05 31.20
C ALA A 9 23.05 -42.63 31.28
N TYR A 10 22.17 -43.16 30.42
CA TYR A 10 20.73 -42.83 30.46
C TYR A 10 20.02 -43.35 31.72
N GLY A 11 20.57 -44.40 32.35
CA GLY A 11 20.04 -44.95 33.60
C GLY A 11 18.92 -45.97 33.41
N TYR A 12 18.65 -46.37 32.16
CA TYR A 12 17.78 -47.51 31.83
C TYR A 12 18.40 -48.83 32.31
N ASP A 13 17.55 -49.80 32.62
CA ASP A 13 17.96 -51.19 32.80
C ASP A 13 18.27 -51.85 31.44
N ALA A 14 18.91 -53.02 31.48
CA ALA A 14 19.36 -53.71 30.27
C ALA A 14 18.20 -54.18 29.38
N GLU A 15 17.05 -54.48 29.98
CA GLU A 15 15.86 -54.97 29.26
C GLU A 15 15.20 -53.84 28.47
N PHE A 16 15.04 -52.66 29.09
CA PHE A 16 14.52 -51.46 28.44
C PHE A 16 15.44 -50.95 27.33
N GLU A 17 16.77 -51.05 27.50
CA GLU A 17 17.73 -50.75 26.42
C GLU A 17 17.53 -51.68 25.21
N ARG A 18 17.22 -52.96 25.44
CA ARG A 18 16.89 -53.92 24.36
C ARG A 18 15.58 -53.57 23.67
N ILE A 19 14.53 -53.19 24.41
CA ILE A 19 13.25 -52.70 23.86
C ILE A 19 13.50 -51.51 22.92
N ILE A 20 14.30 -50.52 23.35
CA ILE A 20 14.65 -49.35 22.53
C ILE A 20 15.35 -49.76 21.23
N ALA A 21 16.30 -50.70 21.28
CA ALA A 21 17.01 -51.20 20.11
C ALA A 21 16.06 -51.90 19.13
N VAL A 22 15.21 -52.79 19.63
CA VAL A 22 14.26 -53.53 18.79
C VAL A 22 13.26 -52.58 18.15
N MET A 23 12.63 -51.68 18.92
CA MET A 23 11.68 -50.70 18.36
C MET A 23 12.34 -49.74 17.36
N SER A 24 13.60 -49.36 17.59
CA SER A 24 14.35 -48.53 16.63
C SER A 24 14.71 -49.28 15.33
N ALA A 25 14.83 -50.61 15.40
CA ALA A 25 15.16 -51.48 14.28
C ALA A 25 13.95 -51.92 13.45
N THR A 26 12.75 -51.96 14.05
CA THR A 26 11.53 -52.50 13.43
C THR A 26 10.44 -51.46 13.19
N ASN A 27 10.42 -50.35 13.96
CA ASN A 27 9.40 -49.31 13.85
C ASN A 27 10.01 -47.96 13.38
N PRO A 28 9.86 -47.60 12.09
CA PRO A 28 10.35 -46.33 11.55
C PRO A 28 9.74 -45.10 12.23
N ARG A 29 8.49 -45.21 12.71
CA ARG A 29 7.78 -44.13 13.39
C ARG A 29 8.38 -43.86 14.76
N PHE A 30 8.60 -44.91 15.55
CA PHE A 30 9.32 -44.82 16.83
C PHE A 30 10.73 -44.22 16.65
N TYR A 31 11.47 -44.69 15.64
CA TYR A 31 12.79 -44.13 15.34
C TYR A 31 12.72 -42.64 14.99
N GLY A 32 11.72 -42.22 14.22
CA GLY A 32 11.47 -40.81 13.92
C GLY A 32 11.18 -39.97 15.16
N ARG A 33 10.33 -40.47 16.06
CA ARG A 33 9.86 -39.74 17.26
C ARG A 33 10.93 -39.57 18.33
N VAL A 34 11.69 -40.62 18.63
CA VAL A 34 12.68 -40.61 19.72
C VAL A 34 13.99 -41.30 19.35
N GLY A 35 13.95 -42.42 18.59
CA GLY A 35 15.13 -43.26 18.36
C GLY A 35 16.29 -42.55 17.64
N SER A 36 16.00 -41.64 16.72
CA SER A 36 17.00 -40.84 16.00
C SER A 36 17.78 -39.86 16.89
N SER A 37 17.22 -39.54 18.07
CA SER A 37 17.80 -38.61 19.04
C SER A 37 18.53 -39.32 20.19
N ILE A 38 18.57 -40.67 20.18
CA ILE A 38 19.29 -41.46 21.18
C ILE A 38 20.77 -41.57 20.80
N ASP A 39 21.66 -41.17 21.71
CA ASP A 39 23.09 -41.32 21.53
C ASP A 39 23.55 -42.68 22.09
N ALA A 40 23.92 -43.60 21.20
CA ALA A 40 24.36 -44.95 21.58
C ALA A 40 25.44 -44.95 22.67
N ARG A 41 26.31 -43.93 22.77
CA ARG A 41 27.37 -43.87 23.80
C ARG A 41 26.83 -43.73 25.23
N GLY A 42 25.56 -43.35 25.41
CA GLY A 42 24.92 -43.23 26.71
C GLY A 42 24.28 -44.52 27.22
N LEU A 43 24.26 -45.59 26.42
CA LEU A 43 23.68 -46.89 26.76
C LEU A 43 24.74 -47.79 27.40
N ARG A 44 24.32 -48.85 28.09
CA ARG A 44 25.21 -49.77 28.79
C ARG A 44 25.52 -51.01 27.97
N VAL A 45 24.50 -51.60 27.37
CA VAL A 45 24.56 -52.87 26.63
C VAL A 45 25.26 -52.68 25.27
N ASP A 46 26.28 -53.49 24.95
CA ASP A 46 27.14 -53.26 23.79
C ASP A 46 26.47 -53.65 22.46
N GLU A 47 25.73 -54.74 22.45
CA GLU A 47 24.92 -55.18 21.31
C GLU A 47 23.82 -54.16 20.94
N VAL A 48 23.18 -53.53 21.93
CA VAL A 48 22.21 -52.43 21.73
C VAL A 48 22.88 -51.21 21.06
N LYS A 49 24.10 -50.87 21.47
CA LYS A 49 24.86 -49.76 20.84
C LYS A 49 25.14 -50.07 19.38
N LEU A 50 25.49 -51.31 19.06
CA LEU A 50 25.78 -51.74 17.71
C LEU A 50 24.53 -51.68 16.82
N VAL A 51 23.38 -52.14 17.34
CA VAL A 51 22.07 -52.02 16.67
C VAL A 51 21.75 -50.55 16.34
N LEU A 52 21.81 -49.65 17.31
CA LEU A 52 21.49 -48.23 17.06
C LEU A 52 22.46 -47.55 16.09
N LYS A 53 23.76 -47.90 16.12
CA LYS A 53 24.73 -47.43 15.11
C LYS A 53 24.34 -47.90 13.72
N ALA A 54 23.93 -49.16 13.57
CA ALA A 54 23.51 -49.72 12.29
C ALA A 54 22.21 -49.07 11.79
N VAL A 55 21.22 -48.91 12.66
CA VAL A 55 19.95 -48.20 12.40
C VAL A 55 20.22 -46.77 11.90
N ALA A 56 21.06 -46.00 12.59
CA ALA A 56 21.42 -44.64 12.19
C ALA A 56 22.14 -44.58 10.83
N ALA A 57 23.01 -45.55 10.55
CA ALA A 57 23.70 -45.66 9.28
C ALA A 57 22.75 -46.00 8.11
N ILE A 58 21.70 -46.78 8.37
CA ILE A 58 20.63 -47.09 7.40
C ILE A 58 19.77 -45.83 7.16
N ALA A 59 19.31 -45.19 8.24
CA ALA A 59 18.47 -43.99 8.14
C ALA A 59 19.17 -42.85 7.39
N LYS A 60 20.49 -42.67 7.58
CA LYS A 60 21.28 -41.67 6.84
C LYS A 60 21.26 -41.89 5.31
N LYS A 61 21.05 -43.13 4.84
CA LYS A 61 21.00 -43.45 3.40
C LYS A 61 19.60 -43.35 2.81
N ILE A 62 18.56 -43.67 3.59
CA ILE A 62 17.19 -43.90 3.09
C ILE A 62 16.22 -42.80 3.57
N GLY A 63 16.63 -41.95 4.52
CA GLY A 63 15.83 -40.85 5.06
C GLY A 63 14.81 -41.27 6.14
N LYS A 64 14.71 -42.56 6.46
CA LYS A 64 13.81 -43.09 7.51
C LYS A 64 14.42 -44.30 8.23
N GLY A 65 13.91 -44.61 9.42
CA GLY A 65 14.29 -45.80 10.17
C GLY A 65 13.98 -47.11 9.41
N PRO A 66 14.68 -48.21 9.73
CA PRO A 66 14.41 -49.53 9.18
C PRO A 66 13.02 -50.04 9.60
N THR A 67 12.44 -50.89 8.76
CA THR A 67 11.13 -51.51 8.95
C THR A 67 11.21 -52.96 9.45
N HIS A 68 12.43 -53.52 9.54
CA HIS A 68 12.66 -54.92 9.86
C HIS A 68 14.12 -55.13 10.32
N GLU A 69 14.31 -55.93 11.36
CA GLU A 69 15.58 -56.31 11.98
C GLU A 69 16.56 -56.97 10.99
N SER A 70 16.05 -57.69 9.98
CA SER A 70 16.88 -58.31 8.94
C SER A 70 17.75 -57.29 8.17
N VAL A 71 17.26 -56.06 7.99
CA VAL A 71 18.01 -54.98 7.34
C VAL A 71 19.18 -54.51 8.21
N VAL A 72 18.98 -54.51 9.53
CA VAL A 72 19.99 -54.15 10.53
C VAL A 72 21.06 -55.25 10.61
N ILE A 73 20.65 -56.52 10.68
CA ILE A 73 21.55 -57.68 10.67
C ILE A 73 22.39 -57.71 9.39
N GLN A 74 21.78 -57.49 8.22
CA GLN A 74 22.51 -57.40 6.94
C GLN A 74 23.53 -56.25 6.93
N ARG A 75 23.21 -55.13 7.57
CA ARG A 75 24.13 -53.99 7.68
C ARG A 75 25.35 -54.34 8.54
N ILE A 76 25.15 -55.03 9.65
CA ILE A 76 26.22 -55.46 10.56
C ILE A 76 27.05 -56.57 9.92
N ARG A 77 26.43 -57.56 9.26
CA ARG A 77 27.16 -58.57 8.43
C ARG A 77 28.13 -57.93 7.43
N ARG A 78 27.71 -56.85 6.78
CA ARG A 78 28.59 -56.09 5.87
C ARG A 78 29.75 -55.42 6.59
N TRP A 79 29.60 -55.02 7.85
CA TRP A 79 30.69 -54.47 8.66
C TRP A 79 31.66 -55.56 9.12
N VAL A 80 31.17 -56.75 9.48
CA VAL A 80 32.01 -57.92 9.77
C VAL A 80 32.86 -58.29 8.55
N HIS A 81 32.26 -58.38 7.36
CA HIS A 81 33.00 -58.66 6.13
C HIS A 81 34.04 -57.56 5.78
N GLN A 82 33.84 -56.34 6.26
CA GLN A 82 34.77 -55.22 6.09
C GLN A 82 35.85 -55.15 7.18
N GLY A 83 35.86 -56.10 8.13
CA GLY A 83 36.78 -56.12 9.28
C GLY A 83 36.53 -54.99 10.29
N LYS A 84 35.30 -54.44 10.33
CA LYS A 84 34.94 -53.33 11.23
C LYS A 84 34.31 -53.76 12.55
N GLU A 85 33.72 -54.95 12.57
CA GLU A 85 33.09 -55.60 13.73
C GLU A 85 33.44 -57.10 13.65
N THR A 86 33.28 -57.84 14.74
CA THR A 86 33.62 -59.27 14.82
C THR A 86 32.42 -60.18 14.52
N GLN A 87 32.67 -61.47 14.29
CA GLN A 87 31.60 -62.45 14.13
C GLN A 87 30.82 -62.63 15.44
N GLU A 88 31.49 -62.53 16.59
CA GLU A 88 30.90 -62.58 17.93
C GLU A 88 29.90 -61.42 18.13
N ASP A 89 30.24 -60.19 17.73
CA ASP A 89 29.34 -59.03 17.80
C ASP A 89 28.05 -59.22 16.96
N LEU A 90 28.15 -59.94 15.84
CA LEU A 90 27.01 -60.23 14.98
C LEU A 90 26.09 -61.28 15.61
N ASP A 91 26.67 -62.30 16.24
CA ASP A 91 25.92 -63.37 16.89
C ASP A 91 25.16 -62.81 18.12
N GLU A 92 25.79 -61.94 18.92
CA GLU A 92 25.13 -61.24 20.05
C GLU A 92 23.93 -60.37 19.61
N VAL A 93 24.05 -59.69 18.45
CA VAL A 93 22.93 -58.89 17.91
C VAL A 93 21.81 -59.78 17.37
N ILE A 94 22.14 -60.95 16.81
CA ILE A 94 21.14 -61.92 16.38
C ILE A 94 20.38 -62.44 17.60
N ASP A 95 21.09 -62.80 18.66
CA ASP A 95 20.50 -63.26 19.91
C ASP A 95 19.61 -62.19 20.55
N LEU A 96 20.01 -60.91 20.51
CA LEU A 96 19.16 -59.79 20.96
C LEU A 96 17.81 -59.72 20.24
N PHE A 97 17.77 -60.02 18.93
CA PHE A 97 16.51 -60.02 18.17
C PHE A 97 15.71 -61.31 18.33
N LEU A 98 16.37 -62.45 18.58
CA LEU A 98 15.71 -63.73 18.84
C LEU A 98 15.08 -63.78 20.23
N ASP A 99 15.79 -63.26 21.24
CA ASP A 99 15.36 -63.17 22.63
C ASP A 99 14.73 -61.80 22.93
N ALA A 100 14.08 -61.19 21.94
CA ALA A 100 13.47 -59.88 22.09
C ALA A 100 12.34 -59.92 23.14
N PRO A 101 12.35 -59.03 24.16
CA PRO A 101 11.28 -58.94 25.14
C PRO A 101 9.94 -58.52 24.49
N GLU A 102 8.82 -58.82 25.16
CA GLU A 102 7.50 -58.39 24.71
C GLU A 102 7.47 -56.85 24.62
N LEU A 103 7.14 -56.32 23.44
CA LEU A 103 7.26 -54.89 23.16
C LEU A 103 6.08 -54.11 23.76
N PRO A 104 6.33 -53.14 24.66
CA PRO A 104 5.30 -52.21 25.11
C PRO A 104 4.78 -51.34 23.98
N THR A 105 3.70 -50.59 24.23
CA THR A 105 3.15 -49.69 23.21
C THR A 105 4.13 -48.55 22.90
N GLU A 106 4.05 -48.03 21.67
CA GLU A 106 4.89 -46.91 21.23
C GLU A 106 4.78 -45.69 22.17
N GLU A 107 3.59 -45.43 22.71
CA GLU A 107 3.37 -44.27 23.59
C GLU A 107 3.97 -44.43 24.98
N GLU A 108 3.97 -45.65 25.54
CA GLU A 108 4.60 -45.92 26.84
C GLU A 108 6.12 -45.70 26.74
N VAL A 109 6.77 -46.28 25.73
CA VAL A 109 8.22 -46.14 25.55
C VAL A 109 8.60 -44.70 25.18
N VAL A 110 7.80 -44.01 24.34
CA VAL A 110 8.03 -42.57 24.05
C VAL A 110 7.82 -41.72 25.30
N GLY A 111 6.82 -42.04 26.13
CA GLY A 111 6.52 -41.34 27.38
C GLY A 111 7.66 -41.40 28.40
N GLU A 112 8.42 -42.49 28.42
CA GLU A 112 9.60 -42.63 29.28
C GLU A 112 10.89 -42.06 28.65
N VAL A 113 11.08 -42.25 27.35
CA VAL A 113 12.33 -41.87 26.66
C VAL A 113 12.36 -40.37 26.34
N ALA A 114 11.25 -39.78 25.89
CA ALA A 114 11.22 -38.40 25.44
C ALA A 114 11.57 -37.38 26.54
N PRO A 115 11.03 -37.45 27.78
CA PRO A 115 11.39 -36.49 28.83
C PRO A 115 12.88 -36.52 29.18
N MET A 116 13.49 -37.70 29.17
CA MET A 116 14.92 -37.88 29.45
C MET A 116 15.79 -37.25 28.35
N LEU A 117 15.42 -37.47 27.08
CA LEU A 117 16.10 -36.86 25.94
C LEU A 117 15.92 -35.33 25.93
N LYS A 118 14.71 -34.82 26.19
CA LYS A 118 14.44 -33.38 26.32
C LYS A 118 15.34 -32.72 27.37
N ARG A 119 15.43 -33.31 28.58
CA ARG A 119 16.30 -32.80 29.65
C ARG A 119 17.78 -32.76 29.24
N ARG A 120 18.26 -33.76 28.50
CA ARG A 120 19.65 -33.77 28.01
C ARG A 120 19.90 -32.73 26.94
N MET A 121 19.01 -32.61 25.96
CA MET A 121 19.13 -31.62 24.89
C MET A 121 19.10 -30.20 25.48
N GLN A 122 18.25 -29.95 26.48
CA GLN A 122 18.25 -28.69 27.22
C GLN A 122 19.55 -28.46 27.98
N ALA A 123 20.09 -29.45 28.70
CA ALA A 123 21.37 -29.33 29.40
C ALA A 123 22.55 -29.10 28.44
N GLU A 124 22.52 -29.75 27.27
CA GLU A 124 23.51 -29.54 26.21
C GLU A 124 23.37 -28.16 25.58
N ALA A 125 22.15 -27.69 25.32
CA ALA A 125 21.89 -26.34 24.83
C ALA A 125 22.39 -25.27 25.81
N VAL A 126 22.14 -25.42 27.11
CA VAL A 126 22.65 -24.51 28.15
C VAL A 126 24.18 -24.52 28.15
N ARG A 127 24.82 -25.69 28.10
CA ARG A 127 26.28 -25.78 28.04
C ARG A 127 26.84 -25.14 26.77
N LEU A 128 26.22 -25.40 25.61
CA LEU A 128 26.65 -24.85 24.33
C LEU A 128 26.45 -23.33 24.30
N ALA A 129 25.37 -22.81 24.91
CA ALA A 129 25.12 -21.39 25.08
C ALA A 129 26.20 -20.73 25.95
N MET A 130 26.64 -21.38 27.03
CA MET A 130 27.75 -20.87 27.85
C MET A 130 29.08 -20.86 27.09
N ASP A 131 29.33 -21.85 26.21
CA ASP A 131 30.57 -21.98 25.44
C ASP A 131 30.60 -21.03 24.21
N GLU A 132 29.44 -20.76 23.58
CA GLU A 132 29.26 -19.79 22.46
C GLU A 132 29.25 -18.34 22.94
N TYR A 133 28.61 -18.05 24.08
CA TYR A 133 28.65 -16.74 24.71
C TYR A 133 30.08 -16.32 25.08
N ALA A 134 30.95 -17.30 25.33
CA ALA A 134 32.37 -17.07 25.63
C ALA A 134 33.26 -16.86 24.38
N LYS A 135 32.80 -17.19 23.16
CA LYS A 135 33.68 -17.24 21.97
C LYS A 135 33.25 -16.36 20.80
N HIS A 136 31.99 -16.41 20.34
CA HIS A 136 31.61 -15.72 19.08
C HIS A 136 30.19 -15.16 19.02
N GLY A 137 29.34 -15.38 20.04
CA GLY A 137 28.01 -14.76 20.10
C GLY A 137 27.00 -15.29 19.08
N ASP A 138 27.29 -16.42 18.40
CA ASP A 138 26.34 -17.07 17.49
C ASP A 138 25.50 -18.11 18.25
N MET A 139 24.26 -17.74 18.55
CA MET A 139 23.31 -18.60 19.26
C MET A 139 22.50 -19.53 18.34
N GLY A 140 22.76 -19.53 17.03
CA GLY A 140 22.06 -20.38 16.06
C GLY A 140 22.09 -21.89 16.42
N PRO A 141 23.24 -22.47 16.78
CA PRO A 141 23.33 -23.87 17.20
C PRO A 141 22.53 -24.18 18.47
N VAL A 142 22.46 -23.25 19.42
CA VAL A 142 21.71 -23.38 20.69
C VAL A 142 20.21 -23.43 20.41
N VAL A 143 19.71 -22.51 19.56
CA VAL A 143 18.30 -22.42 19.18
C VAL A 143 17.84 -23.70 18.47
N LYS A 144 18.69 -24.30 17.64
CA LYS A 144 18.39 -25.57 16.95
C LYS A 144 18.17 -26.72 17.93
N ILE A 145 19.01 -26.83 18.98
CA ILE A 145 18.88 -27.88 19.99
C ILE A 145 17.61 -27.68 20.84
N ILE A 146 17.28 -26.41 21.18
CA ILE A 146 16.05 -26.08 21.92
C ILE A 146 14.81 -26.44 21.10
N ASN A 147 14.74 -26.07 19.82
CA ASN A 147 13.59 -26.38 18.97
C ASN A 147 13.40 -27.89 18.77
N GLN A 148 14.49 -28.66 18.62
CA GLN A 148 14.41 -30.12 18.54
C GLN A 148 13.95 -30.76 19.87
N ALA A 149 14.30 -30.16 21.02
CA ALA A 149 13.81 -30.63 22.31
C ALA A 149 12.29 -30.37 22.48
N VAL A 150 11.78 -29.26 21.93
CA VAL A 150 10.34 -28.94 21.99
C VAL A 150 9.52 -29.93 21.15
N SER A 151 9.97 -30.24 19.93
CA SER A 151 9.25 -31.13 19.00
C SER A 151 9.42 -32.62 19.26
N LEU A 152 10.27 -33.02 20.21
CA LEU A 152 10.51 -34.43 20.52
C LEU A 152 9.24 -35.11 21.08
N GLY A 153 8.78 -36.19 20.44
CA GLY A 153 7.63 -37.00 20.87
C GLY A 153 6.27 -36.63 20.28
N GLU A 154 6.11 -35.46 19.64
CA GLU A 154 4.86 -35.02 19.02
C GLU A 154 4.96 -35.08 17.48
N GLN A 155 4.37 -36.12 16.89
CA GLN A 155 3.99 -36.15 15.48
C GLN A 155 2.53 -36.64 15.40
N ASP A 156 1.72 -35.96 14.58
CA ASP A 156 0.31 -36.27 14.30
C ASP A 156 0.07 -37.78 14.20
N SER A 157 -0.80 -38.29 15.08
CA SER A 157 -1.07 -39.71 15.25
C SER A 157 -2.35 -40.19 14.58
N SER A 158 -3.01 -39.33 13.80
CA SER A 158 -4.21 -39.74 13.09
C SER A 158 -3.88 -40.81 12.03
N LEU A 159 -4.55 -41.96 12.11
CA LEU A 159 -4.49 -43.02 11.07
C LEU A 159 -5.13 -42.58 9.74
N GLY A 160 -5.51 -41.30 9.62
CA GLY A 160 -6.40 -40.79 8.60
C GLY A 160 -7.83 -41.35 8.74
N MET A 161 -8.61 -41.18 7.68
CA MET A 161 -10.00 -41.62 7.66
C MET A 161 -10.15 -42.87 6.78
N ARG A 162 -10.63 -43.98 7.35
CA ARG A 162 -10.89 -45.22 6.58
C ARG A 162 -12.09 -44.99 5.64
N LEU A 163 -11.94 -45.32 4.36
CA LEU A 163 -13.02 -45.26 3.38
C LEU A 163 -14.20 -46.14 3.86
N GLY A 164 -15.36 -45.52 4.12
CA GLY A 164 -16.51 -46.18 4.72
C GLY A 164 -17.64 -45.20 5.07
N PRO A 165 -18.70 -45.66 5.77
CA PRO A 165 -19.87 -44.83 6.09
C PRO A 165 -19.54 -43.56 6.89
N SER A 166 -18.53 -43.62 7.76
CA SER A 166 -18.00 -42.48 8.49
C SER A 166 -17.38 -41.44 7.55
N ALA A 167 -16.62 -41.86 6.53
CA ALA A 167 -16.10 -40.98 5.49
C ALA A 167 -17.22 -40.31 4.69
N LEU A 168 -18.29 -41.04 4.35
CA LEU A 168 -19.47 -40.47 3.68
C LEU A 168 -20.22 -39.46 4.55
N LYS A 169 -20.28 -39.68 5.87
CA LYS A 169 -20.86 -38.74 6.85
C LYS A 169 -20.04 -37.45 6.92
N GLU A 170 -18.71 -37.54 6.92
CA GLU A 170 -17.85 -36.35 6.91
C GLU A 170 -17.85 -35.63 5.56
N ILE A 171 -17.91 -36.35 4.44
CA ILE A 171 -18.14 -35.76 3.10
C ILE A 171 -19.47 -35.00 3.06
N LYS A 172 -20.52 -35.54 3.69
CA LYS A 172 -21.82 -34.86 3.81
C LYS A 172 -21.73 -33.61 4.71
N ARG A 173 -20.96 -33.67 5.80
CA ARG A 173 -20.67 -32.54 6.69
C ARG A 173 -19.89 -31.43 5.96
N LEU A 174 -18.87 -31.77 5.18
CA LEU A 174 -18.08 -30.83 4.36
C LEU A 174 -18.93 -30.08 3.32
N ARG A 175 -20.02 -30.69 2.82
CA ARG A 175 -20.98 -30.02 1.91
C ARG A 175 -21.96 -29.08 2.62
N GLN A 176 -22.08 -29.16 3.94
CA GLN A 176 -23.02 -28.38 4.76
C GLN A 176 -22.32 -27.33 5.64
N LEU A 177 -21.03 -27.06 5.40
CA LEU A 177 -20.29 -26.04 6.15
C LEU A 177 -20.91 -24.65 5.97
N ASP A 178 -21.02 -23.93 7.09
CA ASP A 178 -21.40 -22.52 7.08
C ASP A 178 -20.42 -21.70 6.22
N ARG A 179 -20.98 -20.85 5.37
CA ARG A 179 -20.23 -19.99 4.45
C ARG A 179 -20.40 -18.54 4.86
N LEU A 180 -19.30 -17.81 4.87
CA LEU A 180 -19.28 -16.38 5.08
C LEU A 180 -19.49 -15.69 3.73
N PRO A 181 -20.64 -15.03 3.49
CA PRO A 181 -20.80 -14.21 2.30
C PRO A 181 -19.79 -13.06 2.33
N ILE A 182 -19.31 -12.66 1.16
CA ILE A 182 -18.45 -11.49 0.98
C ILE A 182 -19.30 -10.20 0.96
N ASN A 183 -20.62 -10.34 0.75
CA ASN A 183 -21.60 -9.27 0.56
C ASN A 183 -21.45 -8.56 -0.78
N ILE A 184 -21.16 -9.35 -1.80
CA ILE A 184 -21.18 -8.96 -3.21
C ILE A 184 -22.01 -10.05 -3.90
N PRO A 185 -23.31 -9.84 -4.19
CA PRO A 185 -24.24 -10.90 -4.57
C PRO A 185 -23.76 -11.79 -5.71
N GLU A 186 -23.18 -11.19 -6.75
CA GLU A 186 -22.67 -11.89 -7.93
C GLU A 186 -21.42 -12.73 -7.60
N LEU A 187 -20.58 -12.23 -6.69
CA LEU A 187 -19.38 -12.94 -6.25
C LEU A 187 -19.75 -14.07 -5.29
N ASP A 188 -20.70 -13.85 -4.39
CA ASP A 188 -21.24 -14.87 -3.50
C ASP A 188 -21.91 -15.99 -4.28
N ALA A 189 -22.68 -15.67 -5.33
CA ALA A 189 -23.24 -16.66 -6.24
C ALA A 189 -22.14 -17.50 -6.92
N ALA A 190 -21.08 -16.85 -7.41
CA ALA A 190 -19.93 -17.54 -8.03
C ALA A 190 -19.15 -18.44 -7.05
N LEU A 191 -19.16 -18.09 -5.76
CA LEU A 191 -18.50 -18.85 -4.69
C LEU A 191 -19.41 -19.92 -4.05
N GLY A 192 -20.68 -19.98 -4.43
CA GLY A 192 -21.67 -20.89 -3.85
C GLY A 192 -22.13 -20.46 -2.45
N GLY A 193 -22.32 -19.15 -2.24
CA GLY A 193 -22.77 -18.53 -0.99
C GLY A 193 -21.66 -18.00 -0.09
N GLY A 194 -20.43 -17.84 -0.60
CA GLY A 194 -19.30 -17.28 0.14
C GLY A 194 -18.22 -18.29 0.58
N LEU A 195 -17.33 -17.86 1.46
CA LEU A 195 -16.15 -18.62 1.89
C LEU A 195 -16.50 -19.69 2.95
N PRO A 196 -16.21 -20.99 2.75
CA PRO A 196 -16.44 -22.02 3.76
C PRO A 196 -15.56 -21.83 4.99
N ARG A 197 -16.03 -22.29 6.17
CA ARG A 197 -15.20 -22.39 7.38
C ARG A 197 -13.95 -23.26 7.15
N GLY A 198 -12.87 -22.93 7.87
CA GLY A 198 -11.58 -23.63 7.79
C GLY A 198 -10.79 -23.32 6.51
N CYS A 199 -11.18 -22.29 5.76
CA CYS A 199 -10.51 -21.88 4.53
C CYS A 199 -9.89 -20.49 4.68
N ILE A 200 -8.75 -20.28 4.02
CA ILE A 200 -8.17 -18.94 3.88
C ILE A 200 -8.46 -18.36 2.49
N ASN A 201 -8.80 -17.07 2.46
CA ASN A 201 -8.93 -16.26 1.25
C ASN A 201 -7.82 -15.22 1.19
N ILE A 202 -7.25 -15.05 -0.01
CA ILE A 202 -6.32 -13.98 -0.30
C ILE A 202 -6.89 -13.02 -1.34
N TRP A 203 -6.92 -11.73 -0.98
CA TRP A 203 -7.22 -10.66 -1.90
C TRP A 203 -5.93 -10.22 -2.59
N LEU A 204 -5.85 -10.43 -3.89
CA LEU A 204 -4.72 -10.07 -4.72
C LEU A 204 -5.03 -8.76 -5.42
N GLY A 205 -4.35 -7.71 -4.96
CA GLY A 205 -4.18 -6.49 -5.74
C GLY A 205 -2.87 -6.56 -6.53
N GLY A 206 -2.72 -5.67 -7.52
CA GLY A 206 -1.38 -5.30 -7.96
C GLY A 206 -0.54 -4.85 -6.76
N GLU A 207 0.78 -5.09 -6.79
CA GLU A 207 1.70 -4.79 -5.69
C GLU A 207 1.43 -3.42 -5.03
N ASN A 208 1.40 -3.42 -3.69
CA ASN A 208 1.59 -2.31 -2.77
C ASN A 208 0.99 -0.95 -3.19
N SER A 209 -0.17 -0.60 -2.64
CA SER A 209 -0.84 0.69 -2.88
C SER A 209 0.13 1.88 -2.66
N GLY A 210 0.71 2.37 -3.75
CA GLY A 210 1.92 3.19 -3.80
C GLY A 210 1.81 4.56 -3.17
N LYS A 211 2.39 4.73 -1.99
CA LYS A 211 2.21 5.93 -1.14
C LYS A 211 3.55 6.48 -0.67
N CYS A 212 4.44 6.86 -1.58
CA CYS A 212 5.79 7.27 -1.16
C CYS A 212 6.41 8.30 -2.13
N HIS A 213 6.72 9.48 -1.62
CA HIS A 213 7.47 10.55 -2.28
C HIS A 213 8.83 10.73 -1.59
N ALA A 214 9.82 11.23 -2.32
CA ALA A 214 11.06 11.67 -1.70
C ALA A 214 10.84 12.93 -0.84
N LYS A 215 11.75 13.13 0.11
CA LYS A 215 11.80 14.35 0.93
C LYS A 215 11.74 15.62 0.07
N GLY A 216 10.98 16.62 0.52
CA GLY A 216 10.88 17.92 -0.11
C GLY A 216 9.87 17.99 -1.26
N GLN A 217 9.18 16.89 -1.59
CA GLN A 217 8.08 16.93 -2.56
C GLN A 217 6.94 17.81 -2.02
N GLY A 218 6.47 18.75 -2.85
CA GLY A 218 5.35 19.62 -2.52
C GLY A 218 4.00 18.92 -2.74
N ILE A 219 3.13 18.99 -1.74
CA ILE A 219 1.75 18.53 -1.76
C ILE A 219 0.84 19.75 -1.70
N LEU A 220 -0.19 19.79 -2.56
CA LEU A 220 -1.13 20.89 -2.59
C LEU A 220 -2.17 20.73 -1.47
N MET A 221 -2.22 21.70 -0.57
CA MET A 221 -3.15 21.73 0.56
C MET A 221 -4.48 22.34 0.14
N TYR A 222 -5.57 21.98 0.83
CA TYR A 222 -6.90 22.56 0.60
C TYR A 222 -6.96 24.08 0.83
N SER A 223 -6.04 24.61 1.64
CA SER A 223 -5.84 26.05 1.81
C SER A 223 -5.22 26.75 0.59
N GLY A 224 -4.85 26.01 -0.45
CA GLY A 224 -4.07 26.49 -1.60
C GLY A 224 -2.57 26.65 -1.33
N ALA A 225 -2.13 26.38 -0.10
CA ALA A 225 -0.71 26.34 0.24
C ALA A 225 -0.03 25.08 -0.30
N THR A 226 1.29 25.12 -0.47
CA THR A 226 2.10 23.92 -0.68
C THR A 226 2.76 23.53 0.64
N LYS A 227 2.60 22.28 1.05
CA LYS A 227 3.29 21.71 2.21
C LYS A 227 4.22 20.60 1.76
N LYS A 228 5.39 20.47 2.39
CA LYS A 228 6.34 19.40 2.05
C LYS A 228 5.84 18.07 2.59
N VAL A 229 6.06 16.98 1.84
CA VAL A 229 5.53 15.65 2.17
C VAL A 229 5.99 15.16 3.56
N GLU A 230 7.19 15.51 3.98
CA GLU A 230 7.74 15.15 5.30
C GLU A 230 7.07 15.90 6.47
N ASP A 231 6.48 17.06 6.19
CA ASP A 231 5.81 17.93 7.15
C ASP A 231 4.30 17.66 7.23
N ILE A 232 3.76 16.84 6.31
CA ILE A 232 2.36 16.41 6.34
C ILE A 232 2.07 15.70 7.66
N ALA A 233 0.98 16.10 8.31
CA ALA A 233 0.52 15.58 9.58
C ALA A 233 -0.87 14.95 9.43
N VAL A 234 -1.18 14.01 10.33
CA VAL A 234 -2.54 13.44 10.43
C VAL A 234 -3.52 14.57 10.75
N GLY A 235 -4.66 14.58 10.03
CA GLY A 235 -5.67 15.63 10.11
C GLY A 235 -5.49 16.76 9.08
N ASP A 236 -4.35 16.86 8.40
CA ASP A 236 -4.17 17.83 7.32
C ASP A 236 -5.19 17.61 6.19
N LEU A 237 -5.68 18.70 5.59
CA LEU A 237 -6.52 18.67 4.39
C LEU A 237 -5.70 18.95 3.13
N VAL A 238 -5.56 17.96 2.25
CA VAL A 238 -4.92 18.08 0.94
C VAL A 238 -5.97 18.27 -0.17
N CYS A 239 -5.59 18.83 -1.31
CA CYS A 239 -6.46 18.93 -2.48
C CYS A 239 -6.52 17.59 -3.23
N GLY A 240 -7.72 17.09 -3.50
CA GLY A 240 -8.00 16.10 -4.53
C GLY A 240 -8.61 16.73 -5.79
N PRO A 241 -8.69 15.98 -6.91
CA PRO A 241 -9.32 16.45 -8.15
C PRO A 241 -10.76 16.92 -7.94
N ASP A 242 -11.48 16.24 -7.04
CA ASP A 242 -12.90 16.46 -6.79
C ASP A 242 -13.19 17.19 -5.45
N GLY A 243 -12.14 17.62 -4.73
CA GLY A 243 -12.30 18.35 -3.46
C GLY A 243 -11.31 17.95 -2.36
N PRO A 244 -11.47 18.47 -1.12
CA PRO A 244 -10.55 18.22 -0.02
C PRO A 244 -10.49 16.74 0.37
N LYS A 245 -9.29 16.28 0.74
CA LYS A 245 -9.02 14.93 1.27
C LYS A 245 -8.28 15.06 2.58
N GLN A 246 -8.77 14.40 3.63
CA GLN A 246 -8.11 14.40 4.93
C GLN A 246 -7.02 13.33 5.01
N VAL A 247 -5.89 13.69 5.62
CA VAL A 247 -4.79 12.77 5.92
C VAL A 247 -5.12 11.92 7.16
N LEU A 248 -5.19 10.61 6.96
CA LEU A 248 -5.58 9.63 7.99
C LEU A 248 -4.38 9.03 8.73
N SER A 249 -3.27 8.82 8.03
CA SER A 249 -2.04 8.28 8.62
C SER A 249 -0.82 8.59 7.77
N LEU A 250 0.37 8.48 8.35
CA LEU A 250 1.65 8.73 7.68
C LEU A 250 2.41 7.42 7.45
N ALA A 251 3.14 7.33 6.34
CA ALA A 251 4.01 6.23 5.98
C ALA A 251 5.43 6.77 5.74
N ARG A 252 6.45 6.10 6.28
CA ARG A 252 7.86 6.48 6.11
C ARG A 252 8.70 5.23 5.94
N GLY A 253 9.82 5.33 5.23
CA GLY A 253 10.74 4.21 5.03
C GLY A 253 11.89 4.56 4.12
N HIS A 254 12.59 3.55 3.63
CA HIS A 254 13.74 3.67 2.73
C HIS A 254 13.57 2.68 1.58
N ASP A 255 13.68 3.13 0.33
CA ASP A 255 13.41 2.30 -0.84
C ASP A 255 14.14 2.82 -2.09
N GLN A 256 14.17 2.02 -3.16
CA GLN A 256 14.65 2.43 -4.48
C GLN A 256 13.70 3.47 -5.08
N MET A 257 14.28 4.62 -5.43
CA MET A 257 13.57 5.79 -5.96
C MET A 257 13.78 5.99 -7.46
N TYR A 258 12.80 6.66 -8.06
CA TYR A 258 12.70 7.00 -9.47
C TYR A 258 12.22 8.44 -9.65
N ASP A 259 12.86 9.17 -10.56
CA ASP A 259 12.41 10.50 -10.99
C ASP A 259 11.40 10.36 -12.12
N ILE A 260 10.21 10.93 -11.90
CA ILE A 260 9.18 11.10 -12.92
C ILE A 260 9.41 12.46 -13.55
N VAL A 261 9.81 12.48 -14.82
CA VAL A 261 10.22 13.68 -15.54
C VAL A 261 9.18 13.98 -16.63
N PRO A 262 8.18 14.84 -16.36
CA PRO A 262 7.22 15.24 -17.37
C PRO A 262 7.88 16.14 -18.42
N LYS A 263 7.44 16.02 -19.68
CA LYS A 263 7.84 16.93 -20.78
C LYS A 263 7.47 18.39 -20.51
N ARG A 264 6.44 18.59 -19.69
CA ARG A 264 5.96 19.91 -19.23
C ARG A 264 5.68 19.79 -17.75
N GLY A 265 6.44 20.49 -16.92
CA GLY A 265 6.27 20.47 -15.46
C GLY A 265 7.58 20.26 -14.72
N SER A 266 7.49 20.23 -13.40
CA SER A 266 8.59 19.86 -12.53
C SER A 266 8.68 18.34 -12.44
N SER A 267 9.88 17.79 -12.34
CA SER A 267 10.06 16.39 -11.98
C SER A 267 9.78 16.18 -10.50
N TRP A 268 9.30 14.99 -10.14
CA TRP A 268 9.16 14.55 -8.76
C TRP A 268 9.70 13.14 -8.60
N ARG A 269 10.02 12.76 -7.36
CA ARG A 269 10.67 11.51 -7.05
C ARG A 269 9.80 10.63 -6.17
N VAL A 270 9.68 9.38 -6.54
CA VAL A 270 8.81 8.39 -5.88
C VAL A 270 9.49 7.02 -5.86
N ASN A 271 8.99 6.12 -5.02
CA ASN A 271 9.51 4.75 -5.02
C ASN A 271 8.93 3.91 -6.18
N ALA A 272 9.47 2.71 -6.38
CA ALA A 272 9.04 1.79 -7.44
C ALA A 272 7.53 1.48 -7.42
N ALA A 273 6.96 1.39 -6.22
CA ALA A 273 5.58 1.01 -6.00
C ALA A 273 4.57 2.16 -6.18
N HIS A 274 5.04 3.41 -6.32
CA HIS A 274 4.16 4.58 -6.42
C HIS A 274 3.21 4.49 -7.63
N LEU A 275 1.92 4.75 -7.41
CA LEU A 275 0.91 4.72 -8.47
C LEU A 275 0.87 6.06 -9.21
N LEU A 276 1.24 6.05 -10.49
CA LEU A 276 1.08 7.15 -11.43
C LEU A 276 -0.35 7.12 -12.00
N THR A 277 -1.11 8.19 -11.80
CA THR A 277 -2.38 8.40 -12.50
C THR A 277 -2.10 8.96 -13.90
N ILE A 278 -2.33 8.12 -14.91
CA ILE A 278 -2.03 8.40 -16.32
C ILE A 278 -3.27 8.22 -17.18
N VAL A 279 -3.33 8.90 -18.33
CA VAL A 279 -4.41 8.78 -19.30
C VAL A 279 -3.90 8.22 -20.62
N ASP A 280 -4.66 7.31 -21.18
CA ASP A 280 -4.45 6.77 -22.51
C ASP A 280 -4.93 7.78 -23.56
N ASN A 281 -4.01 8.36 -24.33
CA ASN A 281 -4.35 9.40 -25.31
C ASN A 281 -5.23 8.90 -26.48
N LYS A 282 -5.38 7.58 -26.69
CA LYS A 282 -6.24 7.03 -27.74
C LYS A 282 -7.68 6.86 -27.26
N THR A 283 -7.87 6.30 -26.06
CA THR A 283 -9.20 5.98 -25.52
C THR A 283 -9.75 7.10 -24.63
N GLY A 284 -8.88 7.86 -23.97
CA GLY A 284 -9.24 8.84 -22.93
C GLY A 284 -9.35 8.23 -21.52
N VAL A 285 -9.15 6.90 -21.42
CA VAL A 285 -9.22 6.14 -20.16
C VAL A 285 -8.11 6.59 -19.23
N ILE A 286 -8.48 6.99 -18.00
CA ILE A 286 -7.54 7.22 -16.89
C ILE A 286 -7.21 5.86 -16.27
N LYS A 287 -5.95 5.66 -15.90
CA LYS A 287 -5.41 4.42 -15.33
C LYS A 287 -4.40 4.75 -14.25
N ASP A 288 -4.41 3.96 -13.19
CA ASP A 288 -3.39 4.02 -12.15
C ASP A 288 -2.36 2.90 -12.40
N VAL A 289 -1.10 3.26 -12.62
CA VAL A 289 0.00 2.30 -12.90
C VAL A 289 1.17 2.52 -11.96
N SER A 290 1.76 1.47 -11.41
CA SER A 290 2.99 1.64 -10.60
C SER A 290 4.16 2.09 -11.48
N VAL A 291 5.13 2.80 -10.90
CA VAL A 291 6.36 3.18 -11.64
C VAL A 291 7.09 1.96 -12.19
N GLN A 292 7.14 0.89 -11.40
CA GLN A 292 7.72 -0.39 -11.82
C GLN A 292 6.99 -0.99 -13.02
N ASP A 293 5.66 -1.02 -13.00
CA ASP A 293 4.86 -1.55 -14.13
C ASP A 293 5.01 -0.67 -15.38
N TYR A 294 5.07 0.64 -15.22
CA TYR A 294 5.27 1.58 -16.33
C TYR A 294 6.60 1.34 -17.04
N LEU A 295 7.68 1.07 -16.30
CA LEU A 295 9.01 0.80 -16.85
C LEU A 295 9.05 -0.47 -17.72
N GLU A 296 8.16 -1.43 -17.48
CA GLU A 296 8.07 -2.68 -18.24
C GLU A 296 7.23 -2.56 -19.52
N TRP A 297 6.53 -1.44 -19.71
CA TRP A 297 5.74 -1.20 -20.92
C TRP A 297 6.61 -0.99 -22.16
N SER A 298 6.13 -1.44 -23.32
CA SER A 298 6.81 -1.15 -24.59
C SER A 298 6.95 0.37 -24.78
N GLY A 299 8.04 0.83 -25.41
CA GLY A 299 8.23 2.25 -25.68
C GLY A 299 7.07 2.86 -26.49
N ALA A 300 6.32 2.07 -27.28
CA ALA A 300 5.11 2.52 -27.95
C ALA A 300 3.95 2.75 -26.96
N THR A 301 3.75 1.85 -25.99
CA THR A 301 2.75 1.97 -24.92
C THR A 301 3.06 3.13 -23.98
N GLN A 302 4.31 3.29 -23.56
CA GLN A 302 4.76 4.43 -22.73
C GLN A 302 4.49 5.77 -23.43
N ARG A 303 4.80 5.89 -24.73
CA ARG A 303 4.53 7.09 -25.54
C ARG A 303 3.04 7.40 -25.76
N ARG A 304 2.16 6.41 -25.52
CA ARG A 304 0.70 6.54 -25.65
C ARG A 304 0.04 7.02 -24.36
N HIS A 305 0.69 6.87 -23.20
CA HIS A 305 0.14 7.27 -21.91
C HIS A 305 0.80 8.54 -21.39
N TYR A 306 -0.01 9.38 -20.76
CA TYR A 306 0.34 10.75 -20.38
C TYR A 306 -0.07 10.96 -18.93
N LEU A 307 0.68 11.74 -18.15
CA LEU A 307 0.23 12.17 -16.83
C LEU A 307 -0.94 13.12 -16.95
N LEU A 308 -1.81 13.11 -15.96
CA LEU A 308 -2.98 13.97 -15.88
C LEU A 308 -2.77 15.08 -14.84
N ARG A 309 -3.19 16.30 -15.20
CA ARG A 309 -3.35 17.42 -14.27
C ARG A 309 -4.82 17.78 -14.10
N SER A 310 -5.16 18.31 -12.94
CA SER A 310 -6.50 18.85 -12.68
C SER A 310 -6.43 20.27 -12.13
N GLY A 311 -7.54 21.01 -12.21
CA GLY A 311 -7.69 22.23 -11.40
C GLY A 311 -7.83 21.88 -9.92
N ALA A 312 -7.75 22.89 -9.06
CA ALA A 312 -7.95 22.70 -7.62
C ALA A 312 -9.12 23.54 -7.10
N MET A 313 -9.85 22.93 -6.17
CA MET A 313 -10.82 23.60 -5.33
C MET A 313 -10.14 23.98 -4.01
N PHE A 314 -10.11 25.27 -3.71
CA PHE A 314 -9.55 25.81 -2.47
C PHE A 314 -10.66 26.22 -1.51
N ALA A 315 -10.33 26.25 -0.23
CA ALA A 315 -11.25 26.65 0.81
C ALA A 315 -11.88 28.03 0.51
N PRO A 316 -13.20 28.18 0.71
CA PRO A 316 -13.87 29.46 0.54
C PRO A 316 -13.34 30.48 1.53
N ARG A 317 -13.29 31.74 1.10
CA ARG A 317 -12.84 32.83 1.95
C ARG A 317 -13.89 33.21 2.98
N LYS A 318 -13.43 33.60 4.17
CA LYS A 318 -14.29 34.13 5.25
C LYS A 318 -14.41 35.65 5.22
N GLU A 319 -13.38 36.35 4.76
CA GLU A 319 -13.31 37.81 4.77
C GLU A 319 -13.52 38.39 3.36
N PRO A 320 -14.16 39.57 3.25
CA PRO A 320 -14.34 40.26 1.98
C PRO A 320 -13.01 40.75 1.39
N LEU A 321 -12.99 40.92 0.08
CA LEU A 321 -11.87 41.49 -0.66
C LEU A 321 -11.86 43.02 -0.51
N LEU A 322 -10.67 43.61 -0.34
CA LEU A 322 -10.53 45.06 -0.23
C LEU A 322 -10.45 45.75 -1.60
N LEU A 323 -10.24 44.98 -2.66
CA LEU A 323 -10.13 45.47 -4.03
C LEU A 323 -10.72 44.43 -4.98
N ASP A 324 -11.40 44.90 -6.03
CA ASP A 324 -11.93 44.04 -7.08
C ASP A 324 -10.81 43.18 -7.72
N PRO A 325 -11.03 41.86 -7.92
CA PRO A 325 -10.03 40.96 -8.49
C PRO A 325 -9.53 41.37 -9.88
N TYR A 326 -10.43 41.79 -10.77
CA TYR A 326 -10.05 42.20 -12.12
C TYR A 326 -9.22 43.49 -12.09
N ILE A 327 -9.63 44.48 -11.28
CA ILE A 327 -8.90 45.74 -11.09
C ILE A 327 -7.50 45.49 -10.51
N LEU A 328 -7.37 44.57 -9.55
CA LEU A 328 -6.05 44.16 -9.06
C LEU A 328 -5.18 43.63 -10.20
N GLY A 329 -5.73 42.74 -11.05
CA GLY A 329 -5.02 42.22 -12.22
C GLY A 329 -4.54 43.32 -13.17
N VAL A 330 -5.39 44.30 -13.46
CA VAL A 330 -5.06 45.46 -14.29
C VAL A 330 -3.94 46.31 -13.67
N ILE A 331 -4.01 46.59 -12.36
CA ILE A 331 -2.97 47.36 -11.66
C ILE A 331 -1.63 46.60 -11.62
N LEU A 332 -1.69 45.27 -11.45
CA LEU A 332 -0.48 44.43 -11.46
C LEU A 332 0.18 44.38 -12.84
N GLY A 333 -0.59 44.47 -13.93
CA GLY A 333 -0.02 44.60 -15.27
C GLY A 333 0.47 46.03 -15.55
N ASP A 334 -0.41 46.85 -16.11
CA ASP A 334 -0.11 48.21 -16.62
C ASP A 334 -0.18 49.32 -15.56
N GLY A 335 -0.43 48.96 -14.29
CA GLY A 335 -0.47 49.93 -13.21
C GLY A 335 0.91 50.41 -12.72
N SER A 336 1.02 51.68 -12.37
CA SER A 336 2.13 52.21 -11.57
C SER A 336 1.68 52.39 -10.12
N THR A 337 2.42 51.77 -9.20
CA THR A 337 2.20 51.89 -7.76
C THR A 337 3.37 52.57 -7.04
N LEU A 338 4.26 53.26 -7.76
CA LEU A 338 5.46 53.91 -7.21
C LEU A 338 5.17 55.31 -6.64
N ASP A 339 4.25 56.06 -7.25
CA ASP A 339 3.93 57.43 -6.84
C ASP A 339 2.74 57.48 -5.87
N LYS A 340 2.48 58.65 -5.26
CA LYS A 340 1.33 58.87 -4.35
C LYS A 340 -0.03 58.53 -4.98
N SER A 341 -0.17 58.55 -6.30
CA SER A 341 -1.37 58.14 -7.04
C SER A 341 -1.23 56.75 -7.66
N VAL A 342 -2.29 55.94 -7.62
CA VAL A 342 -2.41 54.71 -8.40
C VAL A 342 -2.82 55.10 -9.81
N THR A 343 -1.99 54.78 -10.80
CA THR A 343 -2.26 55.08 -12.20
C THR A 343 -2.21 53.83 -13.05
N VAL A 344 -2.98 53.80 -14.14
CA VAL A 344 -2.98 52.73 -15.14
C VAL A 344 -2.88 53.39 -16.51
N THR A 345 -1.99 52.89 -17.36
CA THR A 345 -1.87 53.37 -18.74
C THR A 345 -2.47 52.35 -19.68
N THR A 346 -3.51 52.71 -20.43
CA THR A 346 -4.18 51.78 -21.35
C THR A 346 -4.70 52.50 -22.59
N ALA A 347 -4.82 51.77 -23.69
CA ALA A 347 -5.51 52.20 -24.90
C ALA A 347 -6.90 51.54 -25.06
N ASP A 348 -7.25 50.61 -24.16
CA ASP A 348 -8.42 49.76 -24.29
C ASP A 348 -9.64 50.35 -23.56
N PRO A 349 -10.72 50.71 -24.27
CA PRO A 349 -11.90 51.35 -23.66
C PRO A 349 -12.60 50.44 -22.64
N GLU A 350 -12.53 49.12 -22.81
CA GLU A 350 -13.10 48.16 -21.85
C GLU A 350 -12.40 48.23 -20.48
N ILE A 351 -11.07 48.44 -20.46
CA ILE A 351 -10.32 48.63 -19.22
C ILE A 351 -10.68 49.99 -18.59
N VAL A 352 -10.86 51.03 -19.40
CA VAL A 352 -11.26 52.36 -18.90
C VAL A 352 -12.63 52.31 -18.23
N ALA A 353 -13.58 51.56 -18.79
CA ALA A 353 -14.92 51.38 -18.20
C ALA A 353 -14.86 50.69 -16.82
N GLU A 354 -14.05 49.63 -16.69
CA GLU A 354 -13.85 48.93 -15.41
C GLU A 354 -13.15 49.83 -14.38
N LEU A 355 -12.16 50.62 -14.80
CA LEU A 355 -11.51 51.62 -13.93
C LEU A 355 -12.47 52.72 -13.48
N GLN A 356 -13.41 53.13 -14.33
CA GLN A 356 -14.45 54.10 -14.00
C GLN A 356 -15.41 53.51 -12.96
N GLY A 357 -15.90 52.28 -13.16
CA GLY A 357 -16.74 51.58 -12.18
C GLY A 357 -16.05 51.44 -10.83
N CYS A 358 -14.76 51.05 -10.82
CA CYS A 358 -13.96 50.99 -9.60
C CYS A 358 -13.84 52.37 -8.92
N ALA A 359 -13.68 53.45 -9.70
CA ALA A 359 -13.63 54.79 -9.15
C ALA A 359 -14.95 55.16 -8.47
N ASP A 360 -16.08 54.91 -9.14
CA ASP A 360 -17.41 55.24 -8.64
C ASP A 360 -17.74 54.47 -7.35
N GLU A 361 -17.47 53.15 -7.31
CA GLU A 361 -17.67 52.30 -6.14
C GLU A 361 -16.85 52.72 -4.92
N ASN A 362 -15.66 53.28 -5.14
CA ASN A 362 -14.74 53.70 -4.08
C ASN A 362 -14.84 55.19 -3.76
N GLY A 363 -15.79 55.93 -4.35
CA GLY A 363 -15.94 57.37 -4.17
C GLY A 363 -14.72 58.17 -4.66
N LEU A 364 -14.06 57.67 -5.71
CA LEU A 364 -12.91 58.27 -6.38
C LEU A 364 -13.33 58.90 -7.71
N ARG A 365 -12.45 59.71 -8.30
CA ARG A 365 -12.61 60.19 -9.68
C ARG A 365 -11.54 59.59 -10.58
N LEU A 366 -11.94 59.19 -11.78
CA LEU A 366 -11.00 58.82 -12.83
C LEU A 366 -10.47 60.10 -13.49
N SER A 367 -9.15 60.33 -13.42
CA SER A 367 -8.50 61.54 -13.92
C SER A 367 -7.50 61.21 -15.02
N ILE A 368 -7.50 61.97 -16.12
CA ILE A 368 -6.44 61.86 -17.14
C ILE A 368 -5.18 62.54 -16.60
N ARG A 369 -4.05 61.82 -16.62
CA ARG A 369 -2.76 62.28 -16.10
C ARG A 369 -1.77 62.62 -17.20
N ALA A 370 -1.80 61.84 -18.28
CA ALA A 370 -0.98 62.06 -19.46
C ALA A 370 -1.61 61.35 -20.66
N GLU A 371 -1.45 61.94 -21.84
CA GLU A 371 -1.73 61.30 -23.12
C GLU A 371 -0.40 60.84 -23.73
N ARG A 372 -0.32 59.57 -24.12
CA ARG A 372 0.91 58.92 -24.62
C ARG A 372 0.65 58.27 -25.97
N GLY A 373 0.32 59.10 -26.97
CA GLY A 373 -0.01 58.63 -28.32
C GLY A 373 -1.36 57.91 -28.33
N LEU A 374 -1.37 56.60 -28.62
CA LEU A 374 -2.59 55.80 -28.67
C LEU A 374 -3.11 55.38 -27.29
N ALA A 375 -2.33 55.58 -26.21
CA ALA A 375 -2.70 55.19 -24.86
C ALA A 375 -2.79 56.40 -23.92
N THR A 376 -3.68 56.31 -22.94
CA THR A 376 -3.90 57.37 -21.94
C THR A 376 -3.57 56.84 -20.55
N THR A 377 -2.85 57.63 -19.75
CA THR A 377 -2.59 57.33 -18.34
C THR A 377 -3.73 57.89 -17.50
N TYR A 378 -4.51 57.01 -16.90
CA TYR A 378 -5.57 57.33 -15.97
C TYR A 378 -5.08 57.21 -14.53
N GLY A 379 -5.53 58.10 -13.65
CA GLY A 379 -5.26 58.06 -12.22
C GLY A 379 -6.54 57.97 -11.42
N LEU A 380 -6.58 57.02 -10.49
CA LEU A 380 -7.63 56.90 -9.48
C LEU A 380 -7.36 57.95 -8.41
N ALA A 381 -8.03 59.10 -8.51
CA ALA A 381 -7.77 60.25 -7.66
C ALA A 381 -8.82 60.33 -6.54
N GLY A 382 -8.35 60.38 -5.30
CA GLY A 382 -9.20 60.67 -4.15
C GLY A 382 -9.43 62.17 -3.95
N THR A 383 -10.32 62.49 -3.02
CA THR A 383 -10.50 63.85 -2.50
C THR A 383 -9.26 64.28 -1.71
N ALA A 384 -8.85 65.55 -1.83
CA ALA A 384 -7.74 66.10 -1.06
C ALA A 384 -7.95 65.85 0.45
N GLY A 385 -6.93 65.35 1.15
CA GLY A 385 -6.97 65.06 2.58
C GLY A 385 -7.52 63.68 2.98
N LYS A 386 -8.12 62.91 2.06
CA LYS A 386 -8.56 61.52 2.33
C LYS A 386 -7.61 60.50 1.71
N LYS A 387 -7.34 59.41 2.44
CA LYS A 387 -6.53 58.29 1.94
C LYS A 387 -7.32 57.57 0.83
N ASN A 388 -6.71 57.35 -0.33
CA ASN A 388 -7.34 56.63 -1.44
C ASN A 388 -7.56 55.15 -1.02
N PRO A 389 -8.80 54.62 -1.02
CA PRO A 389 -9.10 53.24 -0.61
C PRO A 389 -8.35 52.18 -1.41
N VAL A 390 -8.24 52.36 -2.74
CA VAL A 390 -7.47 51.46 -3.61
C VAL A 390 -5.99 51.48 -3.24
N ALA A 391 -5.43 52.67 -2.99
CA ALA A 391 -4.03 52.78 -2.56
C ALA A 391 -3.80 52.14 -1.17
N ALA A 392 -4.76 52.26 -0.26
CA ALA A 392 -4.72 51.62 1.05
C ALA A 392 -4.82 50.09 0.94
N ALA A 393 -5.70 49.57 0.08
CA ALA A 393 -5.81 48.13 -0.18
C ALA A 393 -4.49 47.56 -0.73
N LEU A 394 -3.87 48.23 -1.71
CA LEU A 394 -2.57 47.83 -2.26
C LEU A 394 -1.44 47.88 -1.21
N GLU A 395 -1.52 48.79 -0.25
CA GLU A 395 -0.58 48.88 0.87
C GLU A 395 -0.77 47.72 1.84
N THR A 396 -2.03 47.40 2.22
CA THR A 396 -2.38 46.23 3.03
C THR A 396 -1.89 44.93 2.41
N TYR A 397 -2.07 44.77 1.09
CA TYR A 397 -1.62 43.58 0.37
C TYR A 397 -0.12 43.58 0.01
N GLY A 398 0.64 44.61 0.40
CA GLY A 398 2.09 44.67 0.20
C GLY A 398 2.56 44.86 -1.25
N VAL A 399 1.66 45.24 -2.16
CA VAL A 399 1.94 45.46 -3.60
C VAL A 399 2.15 46.95 -3.95
N ARG A 400 1.95 47.85 -2.97
CA ARG A 400 2.30 49.26 -3.10
C ARG A 400 3.82 49.44 -3.16
N PHE A 401 4.27 50.45 -3.90
CA PHE A 401 5.68 50.80 -4.08
C PHE A 401 6.54 49.69 -4.71
N LYS A 402 5.90 48.70 -5.36
CA LYS A 402 6.60 47.67 -6.12
C LYS A 402 6.82 48.17 -7.55
N ASN A 403 8.06 48.02 -8.02
CA ASN A 403 8.39 48.22 -9.42
C ASN A 403 7.99 46.97 -10.25
N SER A 404 8.04 47.09 -11.57
CA SER A 404 7.66 46.00 -12.49
C SER A 404 8.42 44.67 -12.30
N GLY A 405 9.59 44.68 -11.65
CA GLY A 405 10.37 43.46 -11.34
C GLY A 405 10.04 42.82 -9.98
N SER A 406 9.23 43.46 -9.14
CA SER A 406 8.95 43.03 -7.76
C SER A 406 7.46 42.91 -7.43
N LYS A 407 6.57 43.09 -8.42
CA LYS A 407 5.14 42.81 -8.30
C LYS A 407 4.90 41.31 -8.08
N PHE A 408 3.84 40.97 -7.35
CA PHE A 408 3.39 39.60 -7.08
C PHE A 408 1.87 39.60 -6.87
N ILE A 409 1.23 38.43 -6.91
CA ILE A 409 -0.20 38.31 -6.61
C ILE A 409 -0.36 38.02 -5.11
N PRO A 410 -1.13 38.83 -4.36
CA PRO A 410 -1.37 38.58 -2.94
C PRO A 410 -2.03 37.22 -2.70
N GLU A 411 -1.69 36.57 -1.59
CA GLU A 411 -2.12 35.19 -1.30
C GLU A 411 -3.65 35.09 -1.14
N GLU A 412 -4.27 36.16 -0.67
CA GLU A 412 -5.72 36.32 -0.49
C GLU A 412 -6.49 36.25 -1.81
N TYR A 413 -5.84 36.54 -2.94
CA TYR A 413 -6.39 36.38 -4.28
C TYR A 413 -5.89 35.09 -4.93
N LYS A 414 -4.62 34.76 -4.72
CA LYS A 414 -3.95 33.59 -5.31
C LYS A 414 -4.57 32.27 -4.86
N ARG A 415 -4.98 32.16 -3.60
CA ARG A 415 -5.58 30.95 -2.99
C ARG A 415 -7.09 31.06 -2.82
N ALA A 416 -7.70 32.07 -3.43
CA ALA A 416 -9.13 32.31 -3.34
C ALA A 416 -9.93 31.28 -4.16
N GLU A 417 -11.25 31.43 -4.10
CA GLU A 417 -12.19 30.67 -4.92
C GLU A 417 -11.91 30.85 -6.42
N ALA A 418 -12.38 29.90 -7.23
CA ALA A 418 -12.02 29.83 -8.63
C ALA A 418 -12.41 31.08 -9.44
N TRP A 419 -13.53 31.73 -9.12
CA TRP A 419 -13.99 32.92 -9.85
C TRP A 419 -13.08 34.13 -9.61
N ILE A 420 -12.64 34.36 -8.36
CA ILE A 420 -11.67 35.43 -8.01
C ILE A 420 -10.37 35.23 -8.80
N ARG A 421 -9.86 34.00 -8.80
CA ARG A 421 -8.64 33.64 -9.53
C ARG A 421 -8.77 33.86 -11.04
N ARG A 422 -9.94 33.57 -11.62
CA ARG A 422 -10.25 33.82 -13.03
C ARG A 422 -10.24 35.32 -13.34
N ASP A 423 -10.81 36.15 -12.48
CA ASP A 423 -10.90 37.59 -12.69
C ASP A 423 -9.54 38.29 -12.54
N VAL A 424 -8.72 37.91 -11.54
CA VAL A 424 -7.33 38.41 -11.46
C VAL A 424 -6.55 38.04 -12.72
N LEU A 425 -6.67 36.78 -13.16
CA LEU A 425 -6.01 36.33 -14.38
C LEU A 425 -6.52 37.10 -15.61
N ALA A 426 -7.83 37.40 -15.69
CA ALA A 426 -8.40 38.20 -16.77
C ALA A 426 -7.78 39.59 -16.85
N GLY A 427 -7.66 40.32 -15.73
CA GLY A 427 -7.03 41.64 -15.70
C GLY A 427 -5.55 41.62 -16.11
N LEU A 428 -4.81 40.58 -15.70
CA LEU A 428 -3.41 40.38 -16.10
C LEU A 428 -3.27 40.03 -17.59
N ILE A 429 -4.20 39.24 -18.15
CA ILE A 429 -4.20 38.93 -19.58
C ILE A 429 -4.63 40.16 -20.39
N ASP A 430 -5.59 40.94 -19.92
CA ASP A 430 -6.09 42.13 -20.62
C ASP A 430 -5.10 43.29 -20.68
N THR A 431 -4.12 43.30 -19.79
CA THR A 431 -2.98 44.22 -19.83
C THR A 431 -1.81 43.61 -20.61
N ASP A 432 -0.93 42.89 -19.91
CA ASP A 432 0.35 42.36 -20.43
C ASP A 432 0.22 41.03 -21.21
N GLY A 433 -0.99 40.47 -21.30
CA GLY A 433 -1.25 39.25 -22.06
C GLY A 433 -1.49 39.52 -23.55
N SER A 434 -1.18 38.53 -24.37
CA SER A 434 -1.57 38.47 -25.77
C SER A 434 -2.28 37.16 -26.06
N CYS A 435 -3.26 37.19 -26.96
CA CYS A 435 -4.02 36.01 -27.37
C CYS A 435 -3.66 35.67 -28.81
N ALA A 436 -3.22 34.43 -29.04
CA ALA A 436 -3.01 33.88 -30.36
C ALA A 436 -3.67 32.51 -30.46
N GLY A 437 -4.70 32.42 -31.31
CA GLY A 437 -5.53 31.21 -31.44
C GLY A 437 -6.23 30.85 -30.14
N TYR A 438 -5.88 29.71 -29.55
CA TYR A 438 -6.45 29.19 -28.30
C TYR A 438 -5.42 29.13 -27.17
N SER A 439 -4.49 30.10 -27.16
CA SER A 439 -3.48 30.23 -26.12
C SER A 439 -3.23 31.69 -25.77
N TYR A 440 -2.95 31.92 -24.49
CA TYR A 440 -2.42 33.19 -24.02
C TYR A 440 -0.91 33.13 -23.85
N ASP A 441 -0.28 34.25 -24.14
CA ASP A 441 1.12 34.50 -23.91
C ASP A 441 1.27 35.75 -23.05
N TYR A 442 1.83 35.59 -21.87
CA TYR A 442 1.99 36.62 -20.85
C TYR A 442 3.47 36.84 -20.58
N ILE A 443 3.92 38.10 -20.57
CA ILE A 443 5.33 38.44 -20.33
C ILE A 443 5.41 39.46 -19.21
N SER A 444 6.25 39.20 -18.20
CA SER A 444 6.50 40.13 -17.11
C SER A 444 8.00 40.25 -16.80
N LYS A 445 8.40 41.38 -16.24
CA LYS A 445 9.74 41.55 -15.66
C LYS A 445 9.86 40.85 -14.30
N SER A 446 8.75 40.65 -13.59
CA SER A 446 8.73 39.97 -12.30
C SER A 446 8.65 38.45 -12.49
N GLU A 447 9.66 37.74 -11.97
CA GLU A 447 9.66 36.28 -11.93
C GLU A 447 8.53 35.76 -11.03
N GLN A 448 8.34 36.39 -9.88
CA GLN A 448 7.32 36.01 -8.91
C GLN A 448 5.91 36.15 -9.50
N LEU A 449 5.60 37.30 -10.12
CA LEU A 449 4.31 37.51 -10.78
C LEU A 449 4.05 36.48 -11.88
N THR A 450 5.09 36.13 -12.66
CA THR A 450 4.97 35.10 -13.71
C THR A 450 4.67 33.73 -13.12
N LYS A 451 5.34 33.34 -12.03
CA LYS A 451 5.05 32.09 -11.30
C LYS A 451 3.64 32.09 -10.71
N ASP A 452 3.20 33.22 -10.17
CA ASP A 452 1.85 33.38 -9.62
C ASP A 452 0.77 33.26 -10.71
N VAL A 453 1.00 33.84 -11.89
CA VAL A 453 0.13 33.69 -13.08
C VAL A 453 0.04 32.21 -13.50
N VAL A 454 1.17 31.50 -13.53
CA VAL A 454 1.18 30.06 -13.83
C VAL A 454 0.40 29.27 -12.78
N PHE A 455 0.53 29.61 -11.50
CA PHE A 455 -0.25 28.99 -10.43
C PHE A 455 -1.76 29.26 -10.58
N LEU A 456 -2.16 30.51 -10.85
CA LEU A 456 -3.56 30.87 -11.09
C LEU A 456 -4.14 30.08 -12.27
N ALA A 457 -3.43 30.05 -13.39
CA ALA A 457 -3.86 29.32 -14.57
C ALA A 457 -4.01 27.80 -14.30
N ARG A 458 -3.02 27.17 -13.67
CA ARG A 458 -3.09 25.73 -13.32
C ARG A 458 -4.22 25.43 -12.36
N SER A 459 -4.38 26.25 -11.33
CA SER A 459 -5.39 26.04 -10.30
C SER A 459 -6.82 26.13 -10.82
N ILE A 460 -7.10 26.83 -11.93
CA ILE A 460 -8.44 26.87 -12.56
C ILE A 460 -8.63 25.81 -13.67
N GLY A 461 -7.66 24.90 -13.81
CA GLY A 461 -7.66 23.81 -14.79
C GLY A 461 -7.19 24.23 -16.18
N LEU A 462 -6.25 25.18 -16.28
CA LEU A 462 -5.54 25.48 -17.52
C LEU A 462 -4.12 24.89 -17.48
N SER A 463 -3.56 24.65 -18.66
CA SER A 463 -2.15 24.27 -18.79
C SER A 463 -1.29 25.52 -18.85
N ALA A 464 -0.30 25.64 -17.97
CA ALA A 464 0.61 26.77 -17.97
C ALA A 464 2.06 26.34 -17.75
N THR A 465 2.97 26.98 -18.50
CA THR A 465 4.43 26.82 -18.42
C THR A 465 5.09 28.18 -18.42
N TRP A 466 6.32 28.30 -17.90
CA TRP A 466 7.07 29.56 -17.93
C TRP A 466 8.55 29.34 -18.17
N GLY A 467 9.25 30.40 -18.59
CA GLY A 467 10.70 30.42 -18.71
C GLY A 467 11.26 31.84 -18.84
N SER A 468 12.56 31.99 -18.63
CA SER A 468 13.26 33.27 -18.83
C SER A 468 13.56 33.50 -20.31
N THR A 469 13.45 34.75 -20.78
CA THR A 469 13.78 35.18 -22.13
C THR A 469 14.54 36.51 -22.07
N LYS A 470 15.54 36.69 -22.94
CA LYS A 470 16.22 37.98 -23.08
C LYS A 470 15.48 38.82 -24.12
N LYS A 471 15.10 40.04 -23.74
CA LYS A 471 14.45 41.00 -24.63
C LYS A 471 15.33 42.24 -24.76
N ARG A 472 15.43 42.77 -25.97
CA ARG A 472 16.11 44.02 -26.29
C ARG A 472 15.05 45.10 -26.48
N CYS A 473 15.15 46.22 -25.76
CA CYS A 473 14.27 47.36 -25.97
C CYS A 473 14.76 48.22 -27.15
N GLN A 474 13.91 49.17 -27.58
CA GLN A 474 14.22 50.11 -28.65
C GLN A 474 15.42 51.02 -28.33
N THR A 475 15.76 51.20 -27.06
CA THR A 475 16.96 51.96 -26.62
C THR A 475 18.24 51.11 -26.58
N GLY A 476 18.18 49.85 -27.02
CA GLY A 476 19.33 48.95 -27.09
C GLY A 476 19.63 48.16 -25.81
N ALA A 477 19.00 48.49 -24.69
CA ALA A 477 19.16 47.77 -23.43
C ALA A 477 18.57 46.35 -23.52
N VAL A 478 19.30 45.36 -22.99
CA VAL A 478 18.88 43.96 -22.95
C VAL A 478 18.54 43.60 -21.51
N GLY A 479 17.33 43.11 -21.28
CA GLY A 479 16.86 42.66 -19.96
C GLY A 479 16.38 41.21 -19.98
N THR A 480 16.46 40.56 -18.83
CA THR A 480 15.80 39.27 -18.59
C THR A 480 14.34 39.52 -18.25
N TYR A 481 13.44 38.85 -18.98
CA TYR A 481 12.00 38.82 -18.75
C TYR A 481 11.55 37.38 -18.58
N TYR A 482 10.36 37.19 -18.04
CA TYR A 482 9.78 35.88 -17.81
C TYR A 482 8.49 35.78 -18.59
N ARG A 483 8.36 34.71 -19.37
CA ARG A 483 7.24 34.47 -20.27
C ARG A 483 6.46 33.27 -19.77
N ALA A 484 5.15 33.41 -19.60
CA ALA A 484 4.23 32.34 -19.31
C ALA A 484 3.38 32.04 -20.55
N TYR A 485 3.32 30.76 -20.91
CA TYR A 485 2.45 30.26 -21.97
C TYR A 485 1.29 29.48 -21.35
N ILE A 486 0.06 29.92 -21.62
CA ILE A 486 -1.18 29.38 -21.06
C ILE A 486 -2.05 28.83 -22.19
N SER A 487 -2.57 27.63 -22.02
CA SER A 487 -3.40 26.92 -23.00
C SER A 487 -4.43 26.04 -22.31
N GLY A 488 -5.36 25.46 -23.08
CA GLY A 488 -6.49 24.71 -22.52
C GLY A 488 -7.78 25.50 -22.71
N GLN A 489 -8.74 25.28 -21.81
CA GLN A 489 -10.05 25.92 -21.90
C GLN A 489 -9.99 27.40 -21.48
N ILE A 490 -9.21 28.21 -22.21
CA ILE A 490 -8.93 29.61 -21.89
C ILE A 490 -10.17 30.51 -21.94
N SER A 491 -11.27 30.04 -22.52
CA SER A 491 -12.61 30.64 -22.40
C SER A 491 -13.12 30.71 -20.96
N ARG A 492 -12.49 29.98 -20.02
CA ARG A 492 -12.74 30.07 -18.57
C ARG A 492 -12.21 31.38 -17.96
N VAL A 493 -11.31 32.08 -18.65
CA VAL A 493 -10.79 33.38 -18.23
C VAL A 493 -11.69 34.47 -18.82
N PRO A 494 -12.42 35.22 -17.98
CA PRO A 494 -13.42 36.17 -18.45
C PRO A 494 -12.78 37.52 -18.82
N CYS A 495 -11.91 37.52 -19.84
CA CYS A 495 -11.33 38.75 -20.39
C CYS A 495 -12.44 39.75 -20.79
N ARG A 496 -12.21 41.04 -20.52
CA ARG A 496 -13.09 42.15 -20.90
C ARG A 496 -12.73 42.69 -22.27
N VAL A 497 -11.44 42.75 -22.59
CA VAL A 497 -10.95 43.22 -23.89
C VAL A 497 -11.37 42.25 -25.00
N LEU A 498 -12.16 42.73 -25.97
CA LEU A 498 -12.84 41.87 -26.96
C LEU A 498 -11.86 40.98 -27.74
N ARG A 499 -10.72 41.52 -28.17
CA ARG A 499 -9.68 40.77 -28.93
C ARG A 499 -8.99 39.66 -28.13
N LYS A 500 -9.14 39.64 -26.80
CA LYS A 500 -8.58 38.63 -25.89
C LYS A 500 -9.64 37.64 -25.41
N ARG A 501 -10.91 37.82 -25.77
CA ARG A 501 -11.98 36.86 -25.51
C ARG A 501 -11.95 35.76 -26.56
N VAL A 502 -12.01 34.51 -26.09
CA VAL A 502 -11.93 33.34 -26.96
C VAL A 502 -13.14 32.45 -26.74
N LEU A 503 -13.70 31.94 -27.84
CA LEU A 503 -14.71 30.90 -27.78
C LEU A 503 -14.12 29.61 -27.18
N PRO A 504 -14.97 28.73 -26.59
CA PRO A 504 -14.56 27.41 -26.14
C PRO A 504 -13.70 26.68 -27.18
N LEU A 505 -12.64 25.99 -26.72
CA LEU A 505 -11.83 25.14 -27.59
C LEU A 505 -12.73 24.14 -28.33
N PRO A 506 -12.66 24.08 -29.67
CA PRO A 506 -13.44 23.11 -30.42
C PRO A 506 -12.91 21.70 -30.14
N ARG A 507 -13.81 20.71 -30.06
CA ARG A 507 -13.47 19.30 -29.83
C ARG A 507 -12.57 18.72 -30.95
N PHE A 508 -12.65 19.31 -32.14
CA PHE A 508 -11.85 18.96 -33.31
C PHE A 508 -11.19 20.21 -33.89
N THR A 509 -9.95 20.07 -34.36
CA THR A 509 -9.23 21.07 -35.15
C THR A 509 -9.89 21.26 -36.53
N ALA A 510 -9.59 22.36 -37.22
CA ALA A 510 -10.06 22.61 -38.59
C ALA A 510 -9.67 21.50 -39.60
N ALA A 511 -8.63 20.72 -39.30
CA ALA A 511 -8.19 19.57 -40.07
C ALA A 511 -8.85 18.24 -39.64
N GLY A 512 -9.93 18.27 -38.84
CA GLY A 512 -10.69 17.09 -38.41
C GLY A 512 -10.03 16.23 -37.31
N LYS A 513 -8.87 16.64 -36.77
CA LYS A 513 -8.20 15.89 -35.69
C LYS A 513 -8.72 16.31 -34.32
N ARG A 514 -8.93 15.35 -33.41
CA ARG A 514 -9.31 15.62 -32.00
C ARG A 514 -8.30 16.57 -31.36
N THR A 515 -8.80 17.62 -30.73
CA THR A 515 -7.96 18.60 -30.02
C THR A 515 -7.31 17.91 -28.81
N ARG A 516 -5.98 17.99 -28.70
CA ARG A 516 -5.25 17.39 -27.57
C ARG A 516 -5.54 18.16 -26.30
N ASP A 517 -5.86 17.46 -25.23
CA ASP A 517 -6.05 18.05 -23.91
C ASP A 517 -4.72 18.64 -23.39
N PRO A 518 -4.63 19.96 -23.11
CA PRO A 518 -3.40 20.56 -22.62
C PRO A 518 -3.03 20.17 -21.18
N LEU A 519 -3.96 19.57 -20.42
CA LEU A 519 -3.72 19.05 -19.07
C LEU A 519 -3.02 17.69 -19.05
N VAL A 520 -2.81 17.08 -20.22
CA VAL A 520 -2.07 15.83 -20.32
C VAL A 520 -0.62 16.08 -20.77
N THR A 521 0.34 15.40 -20.13
CA THR A 521 1.77 15.56 -20.45
C THR A 521 2.48 14.23 -20.56
N GLY A 522 3.29 14.06 -21.61
CA GLY A 522 4.16 12.89 -21.72
C GLY A 522 5.27 12.99 -20.66
N PHE A 523 5.90 11.86 -20.33
CA PHE A 523 6.94 11.82 -19.30
C PHE A 523 7.95 10.72 -19.57
N SER A 524 9.04 10.74 -18.83
CA SER A 524 10.04 9.68 -18.74
C SER A 524 10.28 9.33 -17.28
N VAL A 525 10.68 8.08 -17.01
CA VAL A 525 11.01 7.59 -15.68
C VAL A 525 12.51 7.30 -15.64
N ILE A 526 13.22 7.86 -14.66
CA ILE A 526 14.67 7.70 -14.51
C ILE A 526 14.94 7.04 -13.16
N ARG A 527 15.65 5.91 -13.16
CA ARG A 527 16.09 5.26 -11.92
C ARG A 527 17.21 6.08 -11.28
N VAL A 528 17.11 6.34 -9.98
CA VAL A 528 18.07 7.20 -9.26
C VAL A 528 18.95 6.37 -8.32
N GLY A 529 18.39 5.96 -7.17
CA GLY A 529 19.11 5.29 -6.08
C GLY A 529 18.15 5.01 -4.92
N THR A 530 18.65 4.50 -3.80
CA THR A 530 17.83 4.27 -2.59
C THR A 530 17.85 5.50 -1.69
N GLU A 531 16.69 6.00 -1.29
CA GLU A 531 16.54 7.17 -0.41
C GLU A 531 15.35 6.98 0.54
N ASP A 532 15.26 7.85 1.55
CA ASP A 532 14.11 7.89 2.45
C ASP A 532 12.87 8.41 1.72
N TYR A 533 11.74 7.75 1.97
CA TYR A 533 10.44 8.13 1.43
C TYR A 533 9.45 8.52 2.53
N TYR A 534 8.50 9.37 2.15
CA TYR A 534 7.44 9.90 2.98
C TYR A 534 6.11 9.77 2.23
N GLY A 535 5.07 9.38 2.94
CA GLY A 535 3.76 9.08 2.37
C GLY A 535 2.66 9.27 3.38
N PHE A 536 1.42 9.19 2.89
CA PHE A 536 0.25 9.34 3.74
C PHE A 536 -0.98 8.68 3.13
N ASN A 537 -1.89 8.25 3.98
CA ASN A 537 -3.20 7.73 3.59
C ASN A 537 -4.25 8.84 3.62
N LEU A 538 -5.21 8.76 2.71
CA LEU A 538 -6.30 9.72 2.57
C LEU A 538 -7.65 9.01 2.67
N GLY A 539 -8.68 9.74 3.08
CA GLY A 539 -10.07 9.28 2.91
C GLY A 539 -10.64 9.56 1.52
N GLY A 540 -11.68 8.81 1.11
CA GLY A 540 -12.32 8.89 -0.20
C GLY A 540 -11.67 8.01 -1.28
N ASP A 541 -11.74 8.42 -2.56
CA ASP A 541 -11.16 7.75 -3.74
C ASP A 541 -9.62 7.70 -3.77
N GLY A 542 -8.96 8.18 -2.71
CA GLY A 542 -7.51 8.15 -2.59
C GLY A 542 -6.75 9.10 -3.50
N ARG A 543 -7.41 9.88 -4.38
CA ARG A 543 -6.73 10.77 -5.33
C ARG A 543 -6.41 12.14 -4.75
N TYR A 544 -5.17 12.60 -4.93
CA TYR A 544 -4.71 13.92 -4.49
C TYR A 544 -3.81 14.62 -5.51
N LEU A 545 -3.58 15.91 -5.29
CA LEU A 545 -2.81 16.81 -6.16
C LEU A 545 -1.43 17.11 -5.58
N LEU A 546 -0.41 17.04 -6.43
CA LEU A 546 0.91 17.60 -6.16
C LEU A 546 0.89 19.13 -6.30
N ASP A 547 1.96 19.79 -5.88
CA ASP A 547 2.14 21.25 -5.99
C ASP A 547 2.09 21.79 -7.42
N ASP A 548 2.36 20.94 -8.42
CA ASP A 548 2.20 21.24 -9.84
C ASP A 548 0.85 20.84 -10.45
N PHE A 549 -0.10 20.43 -9.59
CA PHE A 549 -1.47 20.00 -9.92
C PHE A 549 -1.59 18.65 -10.63
N THR A 550 -0.54 17.82 -10.60
CA THR A 550 -0.59 16.42 -11.09
C THR A 550 -1.38 15.52 -10.14
N VAL A 551 -2.18 14.59 -10.69
CA VAL A 551 -3.03 13.63 -9.95
C VAL A 551 -2.28 12.34 -9.58
N THR A 552 -2.56 11.75 -8.40
CA THR A 552 -1.99 10.48 -7.86
C THR A 552 -2.97 9.78 -6.87
N HIS A 553 -2.84 8.48 -6.46
CA HIS A 553 -3.93 7.61 -5.85
C HIS A 553 -3.62 6.69 -4.59
N ASN A 554 -4.63 6.14 -3.84
CA ASN A 554 -4.60 5.21 -2.64
C ASN A 554 -5.71 4.05 -2.58
N SER A 555 -5.54 2.84 -1.94
CA SER A 555 -6.47 1.61 -1.98
C SER A 555 -7.07 1.00 -0.63
N MET A 556 -8.13 0.11 -0.65
CA MET A 556 -9.11 -0.21 0.48
C MET A 556 -9.81 -1.63 0.69
N ALA A 557 -9.50 -2.77 0.01
CA ALA A 557 -10.39 -3.98 -0.02
C ALA A 557 -10.63 -4.82 1.28
N LEU A 558 -9.63 -4.98 2.16
CA LEU A 558 -9.69 -5.93 3.29
C LEU A 558 -10.68 -5.53 4.41
N SER A 559 -10.87 -4.22 4.63
CA SER A 559 -11.77 -3.70 5.67
C SER A 559 -13.25 -4.00 5.40
N HIS A 560 -13.64 -4.16 4.14
CA HIS A 560 -15.03 -4.46 3.77
C HIS A 560 -15.47 -5.85 4.25
N VAL A 561 -14.63 -6.87 4.09
CA VAL A 561 -14.97 -8.24 4.49
C VAL A 561 -15.16 -8.35 6.00
N VAL A 562 -14.29 -7.68 6.77
CA VAL A 562 -14.40 -7.68 8.22
C VAL A 562 -15.66 -6.95 8.67
N ALA A 563 -15.98 -5.81 8.05
CA ALA A 563 -17.24 -5.10 8.32
C ALA A 563 -18.47 -5.97 8.04
N ASN A 564 -18.50 -6.71 6.93
CA ASN A 564 -19.60 -7.63 6.64
C ASN A 564 -19.72 -8.73 7.70
N THR A 565 -18.60 -9.31 8.11
CA THR A 565 -18.56 -10.42 9.08
C THR A 565 -19.18 -10.03 10.42
N VAL A 566 -18.79 -8.87 10.95
CA VAL A 566 -19.32 -8.38 12.21
C VAL A 566 -20.77 -7.93 12.07
N SER A 567 -21.20 -7.47 10.88
CA SER A 567 -22.61 -7.15 10.62
C SER A 567 -23.54 -8.36 10.69
N LEU A 568 -23.02 -9.56 10.42
CA LEU A 568 -23.75 -10.83 10.54
C LEU A 568 -23.78 -11.37 11.98
N GLY A 569 -23.13 -10.69 12.92
CA GLY A 569 -23.10 -11.06 14.34
C GLY A 569 -21.94 -11.98 14.74
N TYR A 570 -21.03 -12.28 13.82
CA TYR A 570 -19.85 -13.11 14.09
C TYR A 570 -18.72 -12.32 14.77
N CYS A 571 -17.91 -13.00 15.57
CA CYS A 571 -16.73 -12.42 16.20
C CYS A 571 -15.56 -12.38 15.20
N ALA A 572 -14.95 -11.21 15.03
CA ALA A 572 -13.83 -11.03 14.11
C ALA A 572 -12.63 -10.37 14.79
N VAL A 573 -11.44 -10.75 14.35
CA VAL A 573 -10.18 -10.10 14.74
C VAL A 573 -9.42 -9.64 13.50
N ALA A 574 -8.81 -8.45 13.57
CA ALA A 574 -7.98 -7.90 12.50
C ALA A 574 -6.60 -7.49 13.04
N ALA A 575 -5.57 -8.20 12.62
CA ALA A 575 -4.17 -7.87 12.88
C ALA A 575 -3.66 -6.95 11.78
N THR A 576 -3.33 -5.69 12.11
CA THR A 576 -2.78 -4.73 11.15
C THR A 576 -1.30 -4.50 11.38
N LEU A 577 -0.51 -4.54 10.31
CA LEU A 577 0.94 -4.29 10.29
C LEU A 577 1.30 -3.02 9.51
N GLU A 578 0.28 -2.24 9.11
CA GLU A 578 0.42 -1.04 8.27
C GLU A 578 -0.28 0.20 8.84
N LEU A 579 -1.44 0.01 9.47
CA LEU A 579 -2.32 1.08 9.90
C LEU A 579 -2.46 1.04 11.41
N SER A 580 -2.86 2.16 12.02
CA SER A 580 -3.21 2.17 13.43
C SER A 580 -4.57 1.48 13.65
N GLU A 581 -4.79 0.96 14.86
CA GLU A 581 -6.05 0.33 15.26
C GLU A 581 -7.25 1.23 14.98
N ALA A 582 -7.17 2.51 15.39
CA ALA A 582 -8.23 3.49 15.19
C ALA A 582 -8.54 3.74 13.71
N ALA A 583 -7.52 3.87 12.86
CA ALA A 583 -7.73 4.09 11.43
C ALA A 583 -8.39 2.88 10.77
N TRP A 584 -8.04 1.66 11.20
CA TRP A 584 -8.65 0.43 10.70
C TRP A 584 -10.12 0.29 11.17
N GLN A 585 -10.39 0.58 12.45
CA GLN A 585 -11.74 0.58 13.00
C GLN A 585 -12.64 1.62 12.33
N ALA A 586 -12.14 2.81 12.02
CA ALA A 586 -12.90 3.84 11.31
C ALA A 586 -13.40 3.36 9.93
N ARG A 587 -12.59 2.57 9.21
CA ARG A 587 -12.99 1.97 7.92
C ARG A 587 -14.12 0.96 8.07
N VAL A 588 -14.08 0.16 9.14
CA VAL A 588 -15.14 -0.82 9.43
C VAL A 588 -16.42 -0.11 9.84
N ILE A 589 -16.35 0.90 10.71
CA ILE A 589 -17.51 1.68 11.14
C ILE A 589 -18.13 2.43 9.95
N ALA A 590 -17.31 2.96 9.04
CA ALA A 590 -17.77 3.64 7.82
C ALA A 590 -18.59 2.70 6.95
N ASN A 591 -18.09 1.48 6.78
CA ASN A 591 -18.80 0.45 6.04
C ASN A 591 -20.12 0.06 6.74
N LEU A 592 -20.06 -0.20 8.05
CA LEU A 592 -21.23 -0.63 8.83
C LEU A 592 -22.35 0.41 8.89
N LEU A 593 -22.01 1.70 8.90
CA LEU A 593 -22.96 2.81 9.01
C LEU A 593 -23.30 3.44 7.66
N GLU A 594 -22.70 2.98 6.56
CA GLU A 594 -22.76 3.61 5.25
C GLU A 594 -22.51 5.12 5.35
N TYR A 595 -21.44 5.43 6.07
CA TYR A 595 -21.09 6.78 6.46
C TYR A 595 -19.67 7.08 5.96
N PRO A 596 -19.40 8.26 5.39
CA PRO A 596 -18.07 8.58 4.89
C PRO A 596 -17.01 8.45 6.00
N ILE A 597 -15.88 7.81 5.68
CA ILE A 597 -14.78 7.58 6.65
C ILE A 597 -14.35 8.88 7.35
N ASN A 598 -14.34 9.99 6.61
CA ASN A 598 -13.94 11.31 7.10
C ASN A 598 -14.87 11.80 8.22
N GLU A 599 -16.18 11.54 8.13
CA GLU A 599 -17.15 12.01 9.11
C GLU A 599 -17.16 11.16 10.40
N ILE A 600 -16.63 9.92 10.36
CA ILE A 600 -16.45 9.11 11.56
C ILE A 600 -15.28 9.60 12.41
N MET A 601 -14.24 10.09 11.75
CA MET A 601 -13.04 10.61 12.42
C MET A 601 -13.30 11.99 13.04
N GLU A 602 -14.19 12.80 12.45
CA GLU A 602 -14.46 14.19 12.86
C GLU A 602 -15.82 14.42 13.55
N GLY A 603 -16.74 13.45 13.53
CA GLY A 603 -18.15 13.62 13.91
C GLY A 603 -18.49 13.41 15.40
N ASP A 604 -19.79 13.55 15.72
CA ASP A 604 -20.34 13.30 17.07
C ASP A 604 -20.19 11.83 17.47
N GLN A 605 -19.16 11.54 18.26
CA GLN A 605 -18.88 10.19 18.76
C GLN A 605 -20.05 9.59 19.55
N LYS A 606 -20.86 10.41 20.24
CA LYS A 606 -22.05 9.91 20.97
C LYS A 606 -23.15 9.51 19.99
N GLY A 607 -23.35 10.29 18.93
CA GLY A 607 -24.27 10.01 17.83
C GLY A 607 -23.91 8.74 17.06
N LEU A 608 -22.62 8.57 16.72
CA LEU A 608 -22.09 7.38 16.07
C LEU A 608 -22.20 6.14 16.96
N ALA A 609 -21.82 6.23 18.23
CA ALA A 609 -21.99 5.15 19.20
C ALA A 609 -23.46 4.74 19.35
N ARG A 610 -24.39 5.71 19.34
CA ARG A 610 -25.83 5.43 19.37
C ARG A 610 -26.33 4.73 18.11
N ARG A 611 -25.84 5.11 16.92
CA ARG A 611 -26.18 4.45 15.66
C ARG A 611 -25.61 3.03 15.61
N LEU A 612 -24.37 2.85 16.04
CA LEU A 612 -23.71 1.55 16.10
C LEU A 612 -24.43 0.60 17.06
N ARG A 613 -24.82 1.08 18.26
CA ARG A 613 -25.61 0.31 19.25
C ARG A 613 -26.99 -0.12 18.74
N LYS A 614 -27.56 0.56 17.74
CA LYS A 614 -28.83 0.15 17.11
C LYS A 614 -28.64 -1.00 16.12
N LYS A 615 -27.43 -1.23 15.61
CA LYS A 615 -27.11 -2.40 14.79
C LYS A 615 -26.70 -3.55 15.70
N LYS A 616 -27.19 -4.74 15.40
CA LYS A 616 -26.75 -5.97 16.07
C LYS A 616 -25.47 -6.41 15.38
N ILE A 617 -24.32 -6.05 15.96
CA ILE A 617 -22.99 -6.40 15.44
C ILE A 617 -22.29 -7.39 16.37
N GLY A 618 -21.47 -8.27 15.80
CA GLY A 618 -20.58 -9.14 16.55
C GLY A 618 -19.34 -8.40 17.07
N PRO A 619 -18.61 -8.96 18.04
CA PRO A 619 -17.41 -8.33 18.58
C PRO A 619 -16.30 -8.21 17.53
N LEU A 620 -15.62 -7.06 17.52
CA LEU A 620 -14.47 -6.78 16.65
C LEU A 620 -13.27 -6.37 17.49
N TRP A 621 -12.16 -7.08 17.32
CA TRP A 621 -10.87 -6.70 17.90
C TRP A 621 -9.88 -6.34 16.81
N VAL A 622 -9.28 -5.17 16.91
CA VAL A 622 -8.22 -4.72 16.00
C VAL A 622 -6.97 -4.47 16.82
N LYS A 623 -5.84 -5.02 16.40
CA LYS A 623 -4.56 -4.83 17.07
C LYS A 623 -3.46 -4.48 16.08
N ASP A 624 -2.67 -3.47 16.39
CA ASP A 624 -1.49 -3.13 15.62
C ASP A 624 -0.29 -4.00 16.02
N PHE A 625 0.43 -4.51 15.04
CA PHE A 625 1.57 -5.38 15.23
C PHE A 625 2.81 -4.84 14.50
N PRO A 626 4.00 -4.87 15.13
CA PRO A 626 5.20 -4.35 14.50
C PRO A 626 5.57 -5.16 13.24
N PRO A 627 5.69 -4.52 12.07
CA PRO A 627 6.00 -5.21 10.82
C PRO A 627 7.40 -5.85 10.87
N LYS A 628 7.57 -6.98 10.17
CA LYS A 628 8.84 -7.75 10.08
C LYS A 628 9.38 -8.31 11.41
N LEU A 629 8.69 -8.10 12.53
CA LEU A 629 9.03 -8.66 13.84
C LEU A 629 7.99 -9.70 14.29
N THR A 630 6.73 -9.47 13.96
CA THR A 630 5.60 -10.33 14.30
C THR A 630 5.56 -11.60 13.46
N THR A 631 5.29 -12.74 14.10
CA THR A 631 5.04 -14.04 13.46
C THR A 631 3.54 -14.40 13.48
N ILE A 632 3.14 -15.39 12.69
CA ILE A 632 1.76 -15.93 12.76
C ILE A 632 1.42 -16.48 14.15
N LEU A 633 2.39 -17.07 14.84
CA LEU A 633 2.18 -17.61 16.19
C LEU A 633 1.90 -16.50 17.20
N ASP A 634 2.51 -15.32 17.04
CA ASP A 634 2.23 -14.17 17.91
C ASP A 634 0.81 -13.63 17.70
N ILE A 635 0.35 -13.58 16.45
CA ILE A 635 -1.04 -13.25 16.13
C ILE A 635 -1.98 -14.30 16.72
N TRP A 636 -1.63 -15.58 16.63
CA TRP A 636 -2.48 -16.66 17.14
C TRP A 636 -2.60 -16.68 18.66
N ARG A 637 -1.53 -16.37 19.38
CA ARG A 637 -1.58 -16.14 20.84
C ARG A 637 -2.58 -15.04 21.19
N TRP A 638 -2.54 -13.94 20.45
CA TRP A 638 -3.50 -12.86 20.63
C TRP A 638 -4.95 -13.29 20.29
N VAL A 639 -5.16 -14.13 19.28
CA VAL A 639 -6.51 -14.70 19.00
C VAL A 639 -7.02 -15.49 20.21
N ILE A 640 -6.19 -16.34 20.81
CA ILE A 640 -6.55 -17.14 21.99
C ILE A 640 -6.87 -16.22 23.17
N GLU A 641 -6.05 -15.19 23.42
CA GLU A 641 -6.30 -14.20 24.48
C GLU A 641 -7.66 -13.49 24.29
N VAL A 642 -8.03 -13.16 23.04
CA VAL A 642 -9.34 -12.57 22.72
C VAL A 642 -10.48 -13.55 22.96
N GLU A 643 -10.33 -14.82 22.57
CA GLU A 643 -11.33 -15.88 22.81
C GLU A 643 -11.55 -16.12 24.31
N GLU A 644 -10.47 -16.16 25.09
CA GLU A 644 -10.52 -16.29 26.55
C GLU A 644 -11.20 -15.09 27.21
N TYR A 645 -10.92 -13.87 26.73
CA TYR A 645 -11.49 -12.64 27.28
C TYR A 645 -12.99 -12.48 26.96
N GLU A 646 -13.39 -12.72 25.71
CA GLU A 646 -14.79 -12.58 25.27
C GLU A 646 -15.66 -13.79 25.70
N GLY A 647 -15.04 -14.93 26.01
CA GLY A 647 -15.75 -16.17 26.35
C GLY A 647 -16.52 -16.77 25.17
N ILE A 648 -16.27 -16.29 23.94
CA ILE A 648 -16.83 -16.80 22.69
C ILE A 648 -15.70 -17.06 21.69
N PRO A 649 -15.84 -18.06 20.79
CA PRO A 649 -14.84 -18.31 19.77
C PRO A 649 -14.79 -17.17 18.75
N VAL A 650 -13.59 -16.88 18.26
CA VAL A 650 -13.37 -15.97 17.14
C VAL A 650 -13.76 -16.71 15.86
N ASP A 651 -14.59 -16.12 15.03
CA ASP A 651 -15.05 -16.73 13.78
C ASP A 651 -14.16 -16.35 12.60
N LEU A 652 -13.67 -15.11 12.54
CA LEU A 652 -12.80 -14.62 11.46
C LEU A 652 -11.49 -14.01 11.96
N VAL A 653 -10.40 -14.36 11.29
CA VAL A 653 -9.08 -13.74 11.46
C VAL A 653 -8.71 -13.01 10.16
N ALA A 654 -8.43 -11.71 10.24
CA ALA A 654 -7.92 -10.91 9.13
C ALA A 654 -6.49 -10.44 9.41
N ILE A 655 -5.61 -10.53 8.41
CA ILE A 655 -4.22 -10.08 8.51
C ILE A 655 -3.94 -9.04 7.40
N ASP A 656 -3.48 -7.85 7.79
CA ASP A 656 -3.21 -6.72 6.89
C ASP A 656 -1.72 -6.28 6.94
N TYR A 657 -0.85 -6.75 6.05
CA TYR A 657 -1.01 -7.89 5.14
C TYR A 657 0.13 -8.90 5.33
N ILE A 658 -0.12 -10.15 4.97
CA ILE A 658 0.75 -11.30 5.31
C ILE A 658 2.19 -11.17 4.79
N ASN A 659 2.44 -10.41 3.72
CA ASN A 659 3.80 -10.18 3.20
C ASN A 659 4.72 -9.46 4.20
N LYS A 660 4.18 -8.80 5.23
CA LYS A 660 4.93 -8.11 6.31
C LYS A 660 5.23 -8.98 7.53
N ILE A 661 4.74 -10.22 7.54
CA ILE A 661 4.95 -11.15 8.64
C ILE A 661 6.32 -11.82 8.53
N LYS A 662 6.97 -12.02 9.67
CA LYS A 662 8.21 -12.76 9.79
C LYS A 662 7.91 -14.26 9.95
N SER A 663 8.75 -15.11 9.35
CA SER A 663 8.68 -16.54 9.63
C SER A 663 8.99 -16.83 11.10
N HIS A 664 8.26 -17.78 11.65
CA HIS A 664 8.58 -18.36 12.95
C HIS A 664 9.73 -19.38 12.85
N ASP A 665 10.00 -19.90 11.65
CA ASP A 665 11.16 -20.75 11.38
C ASP A 665 12.40 -19.88 11.13
N ARG A 666 13.41 -20.04 11.99
CA ARG A 666 14.68 -19.30 11.92
C ARG A 666 15.67 -19.91 10.92
N THR A 667 15.32 -21.04 10.30
CA THR A 667 16.15 -21.70 9.28
C THR A 667 15.86 -21.21 7.86
N ASP A 668 14.76 -20.47 7.67
CA ASP A 668 14.42 -19.83 6.40
C ASP A 668 15.51 -18.86 5.99
N LYS A 669 16.13 -19.12 4.83
CA LYS A 669 17.31 -18.38 4.35
C LYS A 669 16.92 -17.15 3.54
N SER A 670 15.65 -17.06 3.13
CA SER A 670 15.14 -15.98 2.31
C SER A 670 13.78 -15.47 2.81
N GLN A 671 13.49 -14.20 2.50
CA GLN A 671 12.18 -13.60 2.78
C GLN A 671 11.04 -14.35 2.06
N TYR A 672 11.31 -14.97 0.91
CA TYR A 672 10.35 -15.76 0.14
C TYR A 672 9.96 -17.06 0.84
N GLU A 673 10.95 -17.83 1.31
CA GLU A 673 10.72 -19.05 2.11
C GLU A 673 9.94 -18.70 3.37
N GLY A 674 10.34 -17.62 4.05
CA GLY A 674 9.65 -17.18 5.26
C GLY A 674 8.19 -16.75 5.05
N GLN A 675 7.86 -16.16 3.89
CA GLN A 675 6.47 -15.86 3.53
C GLN A 675 5.67 -17.13 3.22
N GLY A 676 6.29 -18.13 2.61
CA GLY A 676 5.69 -19.44 2.39
C GLY A 676 5.35 -20.14 3.69
N THR A 677 6.31 -20.20 4.60
CA THR A 677 6.14 -20.74 5.95
C THR A 677 5.02 -20.02 6.69
N ALA A 678 4.99 -18.68 6.66
CA ALA A 678 3.93 -17.90 7.32
C ALA A 678 2.53 -18.22 6.77
N ILE A 679 2.33 -18.23 5.45
CA ILE A 679 0.99 -18.50 4.90
C ILE A 679 0.54 -19.96 5.07
N GLU A 680 1.48 -20.90 5.11
CA GLU A 680 1.19 -22.31 5.41
C GLU A 680 0.77 -22.51 6.87
N THR A 681 1.48 -21.90 7.81
CA THR A 681 1.09 -21.90 9.22
C THR A 681 -0.27 -21.26 9.42
N TYR A 682 -0.51 -20.11 8.77
CA TYR A 682 -1.80 -19.45 8.85
C TYR A 682 -2.94 -20.34 8.33
N ARG A 683 -2.75 -20.99 7.18
CA ARG A 683 -3.72 -21.93 6.64
C ARG A 683 -3.97 -23.12 7.55
N HIS A 684 -2.92 -23.70 8.13
CA HIS A 684 -3.04 -24.85 9.02
C HIS A 684 -3.88 -24.52 10.24
N LEU A 685 -3.56 -23.42 10.92
CA LEU A 685 -4.28 -22.95 12.11
C LEU A 685 -5.75 -22.62 11.81
N ILE A 686 -6.03 -21.99 10.67
CA ILE A 686 -7.40 -21.71 10.24
C ILE A 686 -8.18 -23.02 9.97
N ALA A 687 -7.57 -23.98 9.29
CA ALA A 687 -8.20 -25.27 8.98
C ALA A 687 -8.45 -26.11 10.24
N GLU A 688 -7.50 -26.13 11.16
CA GLU A 688 -7.59 -26.85 12.44
C GLU A 688 -8.70 -26.29 13.33
N THR A 689 -8.79 -24.96 13.42
CA THR A 689 -9.78 -24.28 14.28
C THR A 689 -11.13 -24.05 13.61
N GLY A 690 -11.25 -24.32 12.30
CA GLY A 690 -12.49 -24.11 11.55
C GLY A 690 -12.90 -22.64 11.42
N LYS A 691 -11.96 -21.69 11.56
CA LYS A 691 -12.19 -20.23 11.44
C LYS A 691 -12.22 -19.80 9.96
N TRP A 692 -12.63 -18.56 9.68
CA TRP A 692 -12.44 -17.92 8.37
C TRP A 692 -11.15 -17.10 8.36
N GLY A 693 -10.26 -17.35 7.41
CA GLY A 693 -9.03 -16.58 7.28
C GLY A 693 -9.08 -15.62 6.10
N HIS A 694 -8.77 -14.36 6.31
CA HIS A 694 -8.58 -13.39 5.24
C HIS A 694 -7.20 -12.71 5.35
N THR A 695 -6.60 -12.46 4.20
CA THR A 695 -5.42 -11.58 4.11
C THR A 695 -5.44 -10.84 2.77
N ALA A 696 -4.79 -9.69 2.72
CA ALA A 696 -4.38 -9.11 1.45
C ALA A 696 -3.00 -9.67 1.05
N GLY A 697 -2.71 -9.66 -0.24
CA GLY A 697 -1.43 -10.09 -0.79
C GLY A 697 -1.14 -9.40 -2.12
N GLN A 698 0.13 -9.40 -2.48
CA GLN A 698 0.63 -8.79 -3.70
C GLN A 698 1.05 -9.88 -4.68
N ALA A 699 0.62 -9.78 -5.93
CA ALA A 699 1.09 -10.69 -7.00
C ALA A 699 2.42 -10.17 -7.59
N GLN A 700 3.48 -10.99 -7.59
CA GLN A 700 4.74 -10.65 -8.26
C GLN A 700 4.78 -11.07 -9.75
N ARG A 701 5.43 -10.21 -10.54
CA ARG A 701 5.96 -10.32 -11.92
C ARG A 701 5.23 -11.23 -12.93
N ARG A 702 4.79 -10.59 -14.03
CA ARG A 702 4.46 -11.23 -15.31
C ARG A 702 5.58 -11.00 -16.34
N THR A 703 5.95 -12.03 -17.11
CA THR A 703 6.79 -11.87 -18.31
C THR A 703 6.04 -11.20 -19.48
N VAL A 704 6.81 -10.47 -20.29
CA VAL A 704 6.42 -9.40 -21.23
C VAL A 704 5.41 -9.78 -22.33
N ARG A 705 5.12 -11.06 -22.59
CA ARG A 705 4.32 -11.49 -23.77
C ARG A 705 2.82 -11.67 -23.55
N ASP A 706 2.33 -11.77 -22.31
CA ASP A 706 0.94 -12.21 -22.01
C ASP A 706 0.00 -11.15 -21.39
N ARG A 707 0.40 -9.88 -21.30
CA ARG A 707 -0.29 -8.86 -20.47
C ARG A 707 -1.60 -8.25 -21.00
N LYS A 708 -2.13 -8.66 -22.16
CA LYS A 708 -3.54 -8.40 -22.53
C LYS A 708 -4.51 -9.39 -21.89
N ARG A 709 -3.98 -10.41 -21.24
CA ARG A 709 -4.74 -11.49 -20.61
C ARG A 709 -5.08 -11.09 -19.16
N ARG A 710 -6.31 -11.41 -18.73
CA ARG A 710 -6.78 -11.28 -17.33
C ARG A 710 -5.75 -11.90 -16.39
N ILE A 711 -5.66 -11.49 -15.12
CA ILE A 711 -4.76 -12.15 -14.13
C ILE A 711 -5.22 -13.60 -13.95
N GLU A 712 -4.81 -14.48 -14.85
CA GLU A 712 -5.18 -15.89 -14.90
C GLU A 712 -4.22 -16.70 -14.04
N GLY A 713 -4.61 -17.90 -13.59
CA GLY A 713 -3.83 -18.70 -12.65
C GLY A 713 -2.39 -19.05 -13.06
N GLN A 714 -1.99 -18.85 -14.32
CA GLN A 714 -0.62 -19.04 -14.83
C GLN A 714 0.29 -17.82 -14.62
N ASP A 715 -0.26 -16.62 -14.47
CA ASP A 715 0.49 -15.37 -14.24
C ASP A 715 0.90 -15.16 -12.77
N VAL A 716 0.42 -16.07 -11.93
CA VAL A 716 0.60 -16.08 -10.48
C VAL A 716 1.60 -17.16 -10.07
N ALA A 717 2.36 -17.67 -11.05
CA ALA A 717 3.18 -18.86 -10.93
C ALA A 717 4.52 -18.65 -10.20
N GLU A 718 4.96 -17.42 -9.93
CA GLU A 718 6.23 -17.17 -9.21
C GLU A 718 6.02 -16.71 -7.74
N SER A 719 4.86 -16.13 -7.41
CA SER A 719 4.37 -16.02 -6.02
C SER A 719 3.72 -17.32 -5.54
N MET A 720 4.37 -18.47 -5.79
CA MET A 720 3.76 -19.79 -5.66
C MET A 720 3.05 -20.01 -4.32
N HIS A 721 3.64 -19.63 -3.18
CA HIS A 721 3.01 -19.90 -1.89
C HIS A 721 1.80 -18.98 -1.62
N LEU A 722 1.86 -17.70 -1.98
CA LEU A 722 0.76 -16.75 -1.74
C LEU A 722 -0.52 -17.10 -2.47
N VAL A 723 -0.46 -17.90 -3.56
CA VAL A 723 -1.65 -18.30 -4.33
C VAL A 723 -1.87 -19.80 -4.37
N ARG A 724 -0.84 -20.65 -4.23
CA ARG A 724 -0.98 -22.11 -4.12
C ARG A 724 -1.18 -22.61 -2.70
N VAL A 725 -1.01 -21.79 -1.68
CA VAL A 725 -1.39 -22.18 -0.32
C VAL A 725 -2.87 -21.88 -0.07
N PRO A 726 -3.38 -20.65 -0.30
CA PRO A 726 -4.76 -20.30 0.05
C PRO A 726 -5.85 -21.10 -0.65
N ASP A 727 -6.94 -21.38 0.05
CA ASP A 727 -8.06 -22.17 -0.48
C ASP A 727 -8.89 -21.37 -1.49
N LEU A 728 -8.95 -20.04 -1.33
CA LEU A 728 -9.54 -19.08 -2.26
C LEU A 728 -8.55 -17.96 -2.57
N GLY A 729 -8.46 -17.58 -3.84
CA GLY A 729 -7.64 -16.43 -4.29
C GLY A 729 -8.43 -15.60 -5.28
N ILE A 730 -8.69 -14.34 -4.94
CA ILE A 730 -9.48 -13.41 -5.74
C ILE A 730 -8.60 -12.23 -6.14
N SER A 731 -8.49 -11.98 -7.43
CA SER A 731 -7.85 -10.79 -7.99
C SER A 731 -8.88 -9.70 -8.24
N LEU A 732 -8.63 -8.49 -7.74
CA LEU A 732 -9.47 -7.33 -8.05
C LEU A 732 -8.94 -6.63 -9.30
N ASN A 733 -9.82 -6.34 -10.26
CA ASN A 733 -9.51 -5.59 -11.47
C ASN A 733 -10.47 -4.39 -11.57
N PRO A 734 -10.17 -3.26 -10.92
CA PRO A 734 -10.99 -2.04 -11.02
C PRO A 734 -11.04 -1.55 -12.47
N ASP A 735 -12.22 -1.10 -12.87
CA ASP A 735 -12.48 -0.31 -14.08
C ASP A 735 -12.59 1.16 -13.66
N ASP A 736 -11.52 1.89 -13.97
CA ASP A 736 -11.29 3.26 -13.49
C ASP A 736 -12.18 4.30 -14.19
N GLU A 737 -12.97 3.92 -15.21
CA GLU A 737 -13.93 4.81 -15.90
C GLU A 737 -15.32 4.81 -15.27
N THR A 738 -15.79 3.66 -14.78
CA THR A 738 -17.14 3.48 -14.24
C THR A 738 -17.17 3.43 -12.71
N GLY A 739 -16.00 3.27 -12.06
CA GLY A 739 -15.92 3.00 -10.61
C GLY A 739 -16.33 1.56 -10.27
N GLU A 740 -16.46 0.70 -11.27
CA GLU A 740 -16.82 -0.70 -11.10
C GLU A 740 -15.58 -1.57 -10.94
N VAL A 741 -15.67 -2.71 -10.25
CA VAL A 741 -14.55 -3.68 -10.14
C VAL A 741 -15.00 -5.00 -10.71
N THR A 742 -14.09 -5.60 -11.49
CA THR A 742 -14.20 -6.96 -11.97
C THR A 742 -13.35 -7.90 -11.12
N TYR A 743 -13.98 -8.87 -10.50
CA TYR A 743 -13.32 -9.88 -9.67
C TYR A 743 -12.95 -11.10 -10.51
N TYR A 744 -11.71 -11.56 -10.41
CA TYR A 744 -11.27 -12.81 -11.02
C TYR A 744 -10.91 -13.84 -9.96
N ILE A 745 -11.60 -14.98 -9.97
CA ILE A 745 -11.34 -16.10 -9.07
C ILE A 745 -10.13 -16.88 -9.60
N ALA A 746 -8.94 -16.45 -9.20
CA ALA A 746 -7.67 -17.06 -9.60
C ALA A 746 -7.53 -18.49 -9.08
N ARG A 747 -8.10 -18.76 -7.90
CA ARG A 747 -8.10 -20.10 -7.32
C ARG A 747 -9.32 -20.31 -6.44
N ASN A 748 -9.88 -21.51 -6.52
CA ASN A 748 -10.89 -22.00 -5.59
C ASN A 748 -10.66 -23.51 -5.43
N ARG A 749 -10.28 -23.96 -4.22
CA ARG A 749 -9.94 -25.37 -3.95
C ARG A 749 -11.18 -26.28 -3.99
N ASN A 750 -12.34 -25.72 -3.62
CA ASN A 750 -13.59 -26.47 -3.40
C ASN A 750 -14.70 -26.05 -4.37
N GLY A 751 -14.37 -25.36 -5.45
CA GLY A 751 -15.33 -24.83 -6.40
C GLY A 751 -14.69 -24.43 -7.73
N PRO A 752 -15.46 -23.80 -8.63
CA PRO A 752 -14.96 -23.45 -9.94
C PRO A 752 -13.90 -22.34 -9.88
N LYS A 753 -12.86 -22.48 -10.71
CA LYS A 753 -11.73 -21.55 -10.84
C LYS A 753 -11.73 -20.89 -12.22
N GLY A 754 -11.12 -19.71 -12.34
CA GLY A 754 -11.02 -18.96 -13.59
C GLY A 754 -12.29 -18.21 -13.99
N ILE A 755 -13.21 -18.04 -13.04
CA ILE A 755 -14.44 -17.27 -13.24
C ILE A 755 -14.13 -15.78 -13.08
N THR A 756 -14.74 -14.98 -13.93
CA THR A 756 -14.74 -13.51 -13.84
C THR A 756 -16.14 -13.06 -13.42
N VAL A 757 -16.24 -12.19 -12.42
CA VAL A 757 -17.48 -11.67 -11.86
C VAL A 757 -17.45 -10.14 -11.93
N GLY A 758 -18.53 -9.52 -12.41
CA GLY A 758 -18.63 -8.07 -12.62
C GLY A 758 -18.67 -7.67 -14.09
N PRO A 759 -18.60 -6.36 -14.40
CA PRO A 759 -18.24 -5.26 -13.49
C PRO A 759 -19.33 -4.91 -12.45
N ILE A 760 -18.92 -4.54 -11.23
CA ILE A 760 -19.82 -4.20 -10.09
C ILE A 760 -19.44 -2.82 -9.53
N PRO A 761 -20.36 -1.88 -9.28
CA PRO A 761 -20.04 -0.55 -8.74
C PRO A 761 -19.63 -0.59 -7.25
N HIS A 762 -18.66 0.25 -6.87
CA HIS A 762 -18.07 0.30 -5.53
C HIS A 762 -18.21 1.67 -4.87
N ASP A 763 -18.57 1.73 -3.58
CA ASP A 763 -18.53 2.96 -2.77
C ASP A 763 -17.31 3.00 -1.86
N PHE A 764 -16.20 3.46 -2.44
CA PHE A 764 -14.93 3.60 -1.73
C PHE A 764 -14.97 4.67 -0.62
N ALA A 765 -15.90 5.63 -0.65
CA ALA A 765 -16.00 6.68 0.36
C ALA A 765 -16.50 6.14 1.71
N CYS A 766 -17.37 5.13 1.66
CA CYS A 766 -17.85 4.39 2.82
C CYS A 766 -17.00 3.14 3.12
N GLY A 767 -15.88 2.94 2.41
CA GLY A 767 -15.08 1.72 2.53
C GLY A 767 -15.86 0.45 2.15
N SER A 768 -16.83 0.58 1.25
CA SER A 768 -17.71 -0.52 0.82
C SER A 768 -17.36 -1.05 -0.55
N MET A 769 -17.35 -2.38 -0.65
CA MET A 769 -17.23 -3.08 -1.91
C MET A 769 -18.59 -3.28 -2.63
N THR A 770 -19.61 -2.53 -2.25
CA THR A 770 -20.93 -2.50 -2.90
C THR A 770 -21.52 -1.09 -2.86
N TYR A 771 -22.37 -0.77 -3.83
CA TYR A 771 -23.10 0.49 -3.91
C TYR A 771 -24.57 0.27 -3.53
N GLY A 772 -25.01 0.82 -2.39
CA GLY A 772 -26.39 0.77 -1.89
C GLY A 772 -26.93 -0.64 -1.63
N ALA A 773 -26.91 -1.08 -0.37
CA ALA A 773 -27.63 -2.26 0.09
C ALA A 773 -29.03 -1.90 0.62
#